data_AF-A0A1U7DT93-F1
#
_entry.id   AF-A0A1U7DT93-F1
#
_cell.length_a   1.000
_cell.length_b   1.000
_cell.length_c   1.000
_cell.angle_alpha   90.00
_cell.angle_beta   90.00
_cell.angle_gamma   90.00
#
_symmetry.space_group_name_H-M   'P 1'
#
loop_
_entity.id
_entity.type
_entity.pdbx_description
1 polymer ?
#
loop_
_entity_poly.entity_id
_entity_poly.type
_entity_poly.pdbx_seq_one_letter_code
_entity_poly.pdbx_strand_id
1 'polypeptide(L)'
;MMNKLILGIALLQVLFLSGQSLQHPVIWTTPAEKPEVLAKIEDYNWASSIVTKAKAAVDDKVSTHITNPLAILNTIPALAADDNLSEAQATTNAAHSKVLNYASYAAMIYYITGEEKYAQFAADILWYYIEELAPRTPSNTAMSGSDFYDPRSGYAQFAIAYDFMVNYLKLPSTQVYQKSTGTKIAFDNTKAQKAVYNIAMNALHEHGGADTKYGKTVSNHPILRAPGVLFSILCVEDDTERERMFNVFWNVGTKEQNSFTKTILPMFGEQGIWPEALSYSFMQNVTLVLNLVDRIKPELNVMDNNMHILDGNFLFDNLRMPNRRFVRYGDSHRDNDGTAQLYRYTLNLASRKGFDSYEQKAKVALKQSYDANGGYNPPVPISTFGNFYAFEQLFWGINIPETIEGEINFQKPTVVIKHAGVALQRNYVEDNNEDYGLCGIIGGAHYVHSHCTGITMELYGAGYIMAANAGLPKTLAERSQPEHENYFWRHAGNNTMIVNGTTHGIQPGSWNSDSYLWMDTTVNEAAEPKHLEDPINPNFSFATQFLDDTVNNDQQKRTLSTIRTSETTGYYFDMFRSKSLGANNFHDYIYHNLGDATNIMTMDGTELAVTPTTRYQNDIGDLQKSPGWRFFEDTNVTAATDAAIQVRFDLNETNTYMNMFAPSGVVREYTKALGPATREAKGGYINKKTQIVAIRQQGEAWNKPYVHIFEPSKSTNTSVKSVEHLYRGEVIVGAKVESQIGDKVVTDYVICQEDASKVLSLPDVGIEFTGHFAVVRYEQSIDKAYITLYIGEGTSLTYGSHSLTADASNKGQKVIEVEADLSRVLGFKNLENNQEIPKGTNLTVEGIVGTDFTEATLYVNNVNVGTLTEAPYVWSSIPELTNMTDLSYLIKIEAKDASDVVEERTLTLLTPKQWAYTPDNKPHAIPGKIEFEHYDNGGIDIAYWDKKNQNSSTFRPDEMVDISSNGKIVRDIKSGEWLEFTIHVAQAGNYDLEVTHQTRRSPAFKQLTVSFPDENITLLSDIILTNTGSGNYLTETIGSVDLEAGTHVLRFSLLDYGFDLDSFEFKLNSLSLSDDIVKDQSKLLVYPNPTTNSFTIKLKNAVWNKLRIYNALGVEVYANNAVQNTLNVSVKENNIKSGLYFVVIRDQQGEQYTQKLIVK
;
A
#
# COMPACT_ATOMS: atom_id res chain seq x y z
N MET A 1 66.48 -39.61 -15.13
CA MET A 1 66.62 -38.80 -13.90
C MET A 1 66.29 -37.31 -14.16
N MET A 2 65.21 -36.99 -14.90
CA MET A 2 64.81 -35.58 -15.13
C MET A 2 63.30 -35.32 -15.01
N ASN A 3 62.50 -36.33 -14.62
CA ASN A 3 61.05 -36.21 -14.38
C ASN A 3 60.65 -36.25 -12.89
N LYS A 4 61.62 -36.30 -11.97
CA LYS A 4 61.34 -36.27 -10.51
C LYS A 4 61.67 -34.94 -9.84
N LEU A 5 62.24 -33.96 -10.58
CA LEU A 5 62.56 -32.64 -10.02
C LEU A 5 61.49 -31.57 -10.34
N ILE A 6 60.66 -31.77 -11.36
CA ILE A 6 59.60 -30.82 -11.74
C ILE A 6 58.30 -31.05 -10.94
N LEU A 7 58.02 -32.29 -10.52
CA LEU A 7 56.87 -32.59 -9.65
C LEU A 7 57.06 -32.11 -8.20
N GLY A 8 58.30 -31.94 -7.75
CA GLY A 8 58.62 -31.43 -6.42
C GLY A 8 58.50 -29.90 -6.29
N ILE A 9 58.55 -29.16 -7.40
CA ILE A 9 58.44 -27.69 -7.41
C ILE A 9 56.99 -27.25 -7.65
N ALA A 10 56.19 -28.04 -8.40
CA ALA A 10 54.75 -27.80 -8.54
C ALA A 10 53.94 -28.13 -7.27
N LEU A 11 54.38 -29.09 -6.44
CA LEU A 11 53.74 -29.39 -5.15
C LEU A 11 54.15 -28.46 -4.00
N LEU A 12 55.18 -27.62 -4.20
CA LEU A 12 55.59 -26.60 -3.22
C LEU A 12 55.07 -25.19 -3.55
N GLN A 13 54.39 -24.99 -4.69
CA GLN A 13 53.72 -23.72 -5.02
C GLN A 13 52.20 -23.73 -4.77
N VAL A 14 51.61 -24.86 -4.35
CA VAL A 14 50.19 -24.96 -3.96
C VAL A 14 50.00 -24.88 -2.43
N LEU A 15 51.10 -24.77 -1.68
CA LEU A 15 51.08 -24.49 -0.24
C LEU A 15 51.71 -23.11 -0.05
N PHE A 16 50.97 -22.18 0.56
CA PHE A 16 51.29 -20.75 0.74
C PHE A 16 50.96 -19.83 -0.45
N LEU A 17 49.71 -19.89 -0.94
CA LEU A 17 48.98 -18.63 -1.08
C LEU A 17 48.62 -18.20 0.33
N SER A 18 49.53 -17.49 1.02
CA SER A 18 49.15 -16.67 2.16
C SER A 18 48.17 -15.64 1.61
N GLY A 19 46.87 -15.93 1.73
CA GLY A 19 45.81 -14.97 1.46
C GLY A 19 46.15 -13.69 2.22
N GLN A 20 46.08 -12.55 1.53
CA GLN A 20 46.23 -11.28 2.20
C GLN A 20 45.16 -11.20 3.30
N SER A 21 45.57 -10.93 4.54
CA SER A 21 44.63 -10.74 5.65
C SER A 21 43.60 -9.66 5.29
N LEU A 22 42.38 -9.81 5.83
CA LEU A 22 41.24 -8.97 5.46
C LEU A 22 41.54 -7.48 5.71
N GLN A 23 41.29 -6.63 4.73
CA GLN A 23 41.47 -5.19 4.89
C GLN A 23 40.22 -4.57 5.49
N HIS A 24 40.38 -3.77 6.54
CA HIS A 24 39.29 -3.12 7.25
C HIS A 24 39.18 -1.62 6.89
N PRO A 25 37.96 -1.04 6.84
CA PRO A 25 36.68 -1.73 6.93
C PRO A 25 36.45 -2.68 5.75
N VAL A 26 35.57 -3.66 5.92
CA VAL A 26 35.22 -4.65 4.89
C VAL A 26 33.72 -4.90 4.76
N ILE A 27 32.96 -4.71 5.85
CA ILE A 27 31.56 -5.12 5.93
C ILE A 27 30.71 -4.31 4.94
N TRP A 28 30.83 -2.99 4.97
CA TRP A 28 30.02 -2.09 4.13
C TRP A 28 30.83 -1.41 3.03
N THR A 29 32.12 -1.19 3.24
CA THR A 29 33.02 -0.48 2.32
C THR A 29 34.45 -0.97 2.55
N THR A 30 35.37 -0.63 1.67
CA THR A 30 36.82 -0.86 1.80
C THR A 30 37.59 0.45 1.73
N PRO A 31 38.86 0.50 2.15
CA PRO A 31 39.71 1.66 1.91
C PRO A 31 39.78 2.07 0.43
N ALA A 32 39.69 1.11 -0.50
CA ALA A 32 39.73 1.37 -1.94
C ALA A 32 38.46 2.05 -2.47
N GLU A 33 37.31 1.78 -1.86
CA GLU A 33 36.01 2.37 -2.26
C GLU A 33 35.76 3.76 -1.63
N LYS A 34 36.57 4.16 -0.63
CA LYS A 34 36.39 5.45 0.06
C LYS A 34 36.27 6.65 -0.89
N PRO A 35 37.11 6.81 -1.93
CA PRO A 35 37.02 7.96 -2.84
C PRO A 35 35.65 8.05 -3.55
N GLU A 36 35.09 6.91 -3.97
CA GLU A 36 33.78 6.87 -4.63
C GLU A 36 32.65 7.22 -3.65
N VAL A 37 32.76 6.80 -2.39
CA VAL A 37 31.80 7.19 -1.34
C VAL A 37 31.85 8.69 -1.10
N LEU A 38 33.04 9.30 -1.05
CA LEU A 38 33.18 10.74 -0.87
C LEU A 38 32.60 11.53 -2.05
N ALA A 39 32.87 11.08 -3.28
CA ALA A 39 32.27 11.68 -4.47
C ALA A 39 30.73 11.58 -4.42
N LYS A 40 30.18 10.42 -4.04
CA LYS A 40 28.73 10.23 -3.86
C LYS A 40 28.13 11.21 -2.84
N ILE A 41 28.82 11.46 -1.73
CA ILE A 41 28.38 12.42 -0.70
C ILE A 41 28.38 13.85 -1.24
N GLU A 42 29.37 14.20 -2.06
CA GLU A 42 29.47 15.52 -2.70
C GLU A 42 28.39 15.72 -3.78
N ASP A 43 28.15 14.70 -4.60
CA ASP A 43 27.31 14.77 -5.79
C ASP A 43 25.81 14.68 -5.48
N TYR A 44 25.41 14.03 -4.37
CA TYR A 44 24.00 13.72 -4.10
C TYR A 44 23.51 14.17 -2.72
N ASN A 45 22.47 15.01 -2.72
CA ASN A 45 21.84 15.54 -1.51
C ASN A 45 21.32 14.46 -0.56
N TRP A 46 20.77 13.36 -1.08
CA TRP A 46 20.29 12.26 -0.23
C TRP A 46 21.46 11.62 0.54
N ALA A 47 22.64 11.49 -0.08
CA ALA A 47 23.82 10.90 0.54
C ALA A 47 24.43 11.85 1.58
N SER A 48 24.57 13.13 1.27
CA SER A 48 25.01 14.15 2.24
C SER A 48 24.04 14.30 3.42
N SER A 49 22.74 14.10 3.20
CA SER A 49 21.73 14.11 4.26
C SER A 49 21.94 12.97 5.29
N ILE A 50 22.39 11.78 4.85
CA ILE A 50 22.69 10.66 5.76
C ILE A 50 23.82 11.05 6.69
N VAL A 51 24.91 11.60 6.14
CA VAL A 51 26.08 12.05 6.93
C VAL A 51 25.65 13.14 7.93
N THR A 52 24.86 14.11 7.47
CA THR A 52 24.35 15.20 8.32
C THR A 52 23.50 14.68 9.48
N LYS A 53 22.55 13.78 9.20
CA LYS A 53 21.69 13.17 10.24
C LYS A 53 22.48 12.28 11.20
N ALA A 54 23.46 11.52 10.69
CA ALA A 54 24.34 10.71 11.51
C ALA A 54 25.21 11.56 12.45
N LYS A 55 25.77 12.68 11.96
CA LYS A 55 26.48 13.67 12.80
C LYS A 55 25.54 14.23 13.86
N ALA A 56 24.34 14.68 13.48
CA ALA A 56 23.36 15.20 14.42
C ALA A 56 22.98 14.20 15.54
N ALA A 57 22.97 12.90 15.25
CA ALA A 57 22.69 11.88 16.27
C ALA A 57 23.79 11.77 17.35
N VAL A 58 25.05 12.11 17.02
CA VAL A 58 26.23 11.87 17.86
C VAL A 58 26.97 13.14 18.31
N ASP A 59 26.84 14.28 17.63
CA ASP A 59 27.67 15.49 17.84
C ASP A 59 27.63 16.01 19.29
N ASP A 60 26.44 16.11 19.89
CA ASP A 60 26.29 16.55 21.29
C ASP A 60 26.97 15.58 22.27
N LYS A 61 26.93 14.29 21.96
CA LYS A 61 27.52 13.23 22.80
C LYS A 61 29.03 13.23 22.68
N VAL A 62 29.53 13.37 21.45
CA VAL A 62 30.96 13.49 21.16
C VAL A 62 31.52 14.75 21.82
N SER A 63 30.83 15.88 21.71
CA SER A 63 31.23 17.15 22.34
C SER A 63 31.29 17.03 23.86
N THR A 64 30.27 16.39 24.46
CA THR A 64 30.27 16.09 25.91
C THR A 64 31.43 15.17 26.30
N HIS A 65 31.63 14.10 25.52
CA HIS A 65 32.65 13.09 25.76
C HIS A 65 34.08 13.65 25.78
N ILE A 66 34.39 14.65 24.96
CA ILE A 66 35.71 15.30 24.93
C ILE A 66 36.14 15.77 26.33
N THR A 67 35.19 16.30 27.11
CA THR A 67 35.45 16.81 28.47
C THR A 67 35.12 15.81 29.57
N ASN A 68 34.20 14.86 29.30
CA ASN A 68 33.71 13.89 30.26
C ASN A 68 33.38 12.55 29.59
N PRO A 69 34.37 11.66 29.40
CA PRO A 69 34.14 10.33 28.82
C PRO A 69 33.11 9.50 29.58
N LEU A 70 33.02 9.69 30.91
CA LEU A 70 32.04 8.97 31.74
C LEU A 70 30.59 9.32 31.40
N ALA A 71 30.32 10.47 30.76
CA ALA A 71 28.96 10.87 30.41
C ALA A 71 28.25 9.84 29.53
N ILE A 72 28.96 9.25 28.56
CA ILE A 72 28.40 8.18 27.72
C ILE A 72 28.61 6.79 28.34
N LEU A 73 29.78 6.52 28.93
CA LEU A 73 30.10 5.21 29.49
C LEU A 73 29.24 4.82 30.71
N ASN A 74 28.69 5.80 31.43
CA ASN A 74 27.72 5.56 32.51
C ASN A 74 26.31 5.26 32.00
N THR A 75 26.02 5.48 30.73
CA THR A 75 24.73 5.10 30.12
C THR A 75 24.69 3.65 29.67
N ILE A 76 25.85 2.99 29.56
CA ILE A 76 25.93 1.57 29.20
C ILE A 76 25.47 0.75 30.41
N PRO A 77 24.40 -0.06 30.26
CA PRO A 77 23.93 -0.91 31.35
C PRO A 77 24.94 -2.02 31.64
N ALA A 78 24.84 -2.61 32.82
CA ALA A 78 25.62 -3.80 33.15
C ALA A 78 25.24 -4.94 32.20
N LEU A 79 26.26 -5.66 31.72
CA LEU A 79 26.05 -6.84 30.90
C LEU A 79 25.40 -7.94 31.75
N ALA A 80 24.55 -8.75 31.12
CA ALA A 80 23.99 -9.93 31.76
C ALA A 80 25.08 -10.89 32.26
N ALA A 81 24.75 -11.69 33.28
CA ALA A 81 25.69 -12.64 33.86
C ALA A 81 25.85 -13.92 33.02
N ASP A 82 24.80 -14.28 32.28
CA ASP A 82 24.72 -15.45 31.42
C ASP A 82 23.75 -15.20 30.24
N ASP A 83 23.65 -16.19 29.35
CA ASP A 83 22.99 -16.07 28.04
C ASP A 83 21.58 -16.73 28.03
N ASN A 84 20.98 -16.97 29.20
CA ASN A 84 19.74 -17.76 29.33
C ASN A 84 18.45 -16.92 29.43
N LEU A 85 18.49 -15.62 29.16
CA LEU A 85 17.31 -14.76 29.24
C LEU A 85 16.45 -14.93 28.00
N SER A 86 15.14 -15.13 28.23
CA SER A 86 14.14 -15.05 27.17
C SER A 86 14.05 -13.64 26.58
N GLU A 87 13.43 -13.53 25.41
CA GLU A 87 13.13 -12.26 24.73
C GLU A 87 12.42 -11.23 25.63
N ALA A 88 11.54 -11.69 26.52
CA ALA A 88 10.83 -10.82 27.47
C ALA A 88 11.71 -10.39 28.66
N GLN A 89 12.72 -11.18 29.02
CA GLN A 89 13.62 -10.91 30.16
C GLN A 89 14.82 -10.04 29.78
N ALA A 90 15.24 -10.04 28.52
CA ALA A 90 16.38 -9.28 27.99
C ALA A 90 16.09 -7.75 27.83
N THR A 91 15.62 -7.13 28.91
CA THR A 91 15.13 -5.74 28.94
C THR A 91 16.21 -4.68 28.68
N THR A 92 17.48 -4.99 28.90
CA THR A 92 18.61 -4.07 28.67
C THR A 92 19.06 -4.01 27.20
N ASN A 93 18.53 -4.89 26.33
CA ASN A 93 18.97 -4.99 24.94
C ASN A 93 18.90 -3.65 24.20
N ALA A 94 17.76 -2.98 24.25
CA ALA A 94 17.55 -1.68 23.60
C ALA A 94 18.57 -0.61 24.05
N ALA A 95 18.98 -0.63 25.31
CA ALA A 95 19.95 0.31 25.85
C ALA A 95 21.38 0.00 25.36
N HIS A 96 21.78 -1.28 25.33
CA HIS A 96 23.05 -1.69 24.72
C HIS A 96 23.11 -1.31 23.24
N SER A 97 22.08 -1.68 22.46
CA SER A 97 22.01 -1.36 21.04
C SER A 97 22.08 0.14 20.80
N LYS A 98 21.37 0.96 21.58
CA LYS A 98 21.38 2.42 21.46
C LYS A 98 22.79 3.01 21.56
N VAL A 99 23.59 2.59 22.54
CA VAL A 99 24.95 3.11 22.69
C VAL A 99 25.87 2.63 21.56
N LEU A 100 25.72 1.36 21.14
CA LEU A 100 26.50 0.81 20.03
C LEU A 100 26.13 1.43 18.68
N ASN A 101 24.88 1.85 18.47
CA ASN A 101 24.49 2.67 17.32
C ASN A 101 25.22 4.03 17.31
N TYR A 102 25.40 4.66 18.46
CA TYR A 102 26.19 5.90 18.51
C TYR A 102 27.66 5.64 18.18
N ALA A 103 28.23 4.54 18.65
CA ALA A 103 29.61 4.16 18.32
C ALA A 103 29.76 3.87 16.82
N SER A 104 28.83 3.11 16.21
CA SER A 104 28.90 2.78 14.79
C SER A 104 28.72 4.01 13.91
N TYR A 105 27.82 4.94 14.26
CA TYR A 105 27.68 6.21 13.54
C TYR A 105 28.91 7.11 13.71
N ALA A 106 29.48 7.21 14.91
CA ALA A 106 30.73 7.95 15.10
C ALA A 106 31.89 7.34 14.30
N ALA A 107 31.99 6.01 14.24
CA ALA A 107 32.97 5.31 13.42
C ALA A 107 32.76 5.58 11.91
N MET A 108 31.52 5.57 11.44
CA MET A 108 31.16 5.96 10.07
C MET A 108 31.58 7.40 9.75
N ILE A 109 31.28 8.36 10.65
CA ILE A 109 31.65 9.77 10.48
C ILE A 109 33.17 9.93 10.49
N TYR A 110 33.89 9.25 11.38
CA TYR A 110 35.35 9.25 11.38
C TYR A 110 35.90 8.73 10.05
N TYR A 111 35.39 7.60 9.54
CA TYR A 111 35.84 7.06 8.27
C TYR A 111 35.65 8.03 7.12
N ILE A 112 34.56 8.80 7.10
CA ILE A 112 34.27 9.80 6.07
C ILE A 112 35.17 11.03 6.24
N THR A 113 35.24 11.60 7.45
CA THR A 113 35.77 12.94 7.70
C THR A 113 37.24 12.98 8.15
N GLY A 114 37.74 11.88 8.74
CA GLY A 114 39.03 11.83 9.41
C GLY A 114 39.09 12.56 10.75
N GLU A 115 37.97 13.11 11.25
CA GLU A 115 37.94 13.86 12.51
C GLU A 115 38.11 12.90 13.72
N GLU A 116 39.31 12.91 14.34
CA GLU A 116 39.68 11.96 15.41
C GLU A 116 38.78 12.00 16.66
N LYS A 117 38.06 13.11 16.92
CA LYS A 117 37.11 13.19 18.05
C LYS A 117 36.00 12.13 17.97
N TYR A 118 35.56 11.77 16.76
CA TYR A 118 34.57 10.71 16.57
C TYR A 118 35.19 9.33 16.73
N ALA A 119 36.42 9.14 16.23
CA ALA A 119 37.20 7.93 16.45
C ALA A 119 37.42 7.66 17.94
N GLN A 120 37.84 8.66 18.71
CA GLN A 120 38.05 8.54 20.15
C GLN A 120 36.75 8.18 20.89
N PHE A 121 35.63 8.82 20.53
CA PHE A 121 34.32 8.51 21.10
C PHE A 121 33.90 7.06 20.85
N ALA A 122 34.03 6.58 19.60
CA ALA A 122 33.74 5.19 19.26
C ALA A 122 34.69 4.20 19.95
N ALA A 123 35.99 4.53 20.00
CA ALA A 123 37.03 3.71 20.62
C ALA A 123 36.78 3.50 22.12
N ASP A 124 36.40 4.55 22.85
CA ASP A 124 36.14 4.47 24.30
C ASP A 124 34.89 3.65 24.62
N ILE A 125 33.84 3.74 23.79
CA ILE A 125 32.66 2.87 23.90
C ILE A 125 33.01 1.40 23.60
N LEU A 126 33.69 1.14 22.48
CA LEU A 126 34.13 -0.20 22.10
C LEU A 126 35.01 -0.82 23.19
N TRP A 127 35.93 -0.04 23.75
CA TRP A 127 36.85 -0.49 24.79
C TRP A 127 36.11 -0.93 26.06
N TYR A 128 35.07 -0.22 26.48
CA TYR A 128 34.24 -0.67 27.60
C TYR A 128 33.69 -2.08 27.39
N TYR A 129 33.09 -2.35 26.23
CA TYR A 129 32.61 -3.70 25.90
C TYR A 129 33.74 -4.72 25.81
N ILE A 130 34.88 -4.35 25.21
CA ILE A 130 36.05 -5.22 25.10
C ILE A 130 36.56 -5.65 26.49
N GLU A 131 36.65 -4.72 27.45
CA GLU A 131 37.10 -5.03 28.80
C GLU A 131 36.16 -5.99 29.54
N GLU A 132 34.85 -5.83 29.35
CA GLU A 132 33.85 -6.67 30.02
C GLU A 132 33.67 -8.04 29.34
N LEU A 133 33.94 -8.13 28.03
CA LEU A 133 33.70 -9.33 27.22
C LEU A 133 34.94 -10.20 27.02
N ALA A 134 36.15 -9.65 27.03
CA ALA A 134 37.37 -10.44 26.87
C ALA A 134 37.60 -11.49 27.97
N PRO A 135 37.29 -11.23 29.27
CA PRO A 135 37.44 -12.23 30.33
C PRO A 135 36.40 -13.37 30.29
N ARG A 136 35.34 -13.22 29.50
CA ARG A 136 34.23 -14.19 29.40
C ARG A 136 34.59 -15.38 28.51
N THR A 137 33.71 -16.38 28.49
CA THR A 137 33.77 -17.51 27.56
C THR A 137 32.71 -17.35 26.47
N PRO A 138 32.84 -18.06 25.33
CA PRO A 138 31.83 -18.03 24.28
C PRO A 138 30.41 -18.42 24.72
N SER A 139 30.19 -18.96 25.91
CA SER A 139 28.89 -19.41 26.44
C SER A 139 28.26 -18.47 27.48
N ASN A 140 28.88 -17.31 27.76
CA ASN A 140 28.33 -16.31 28.68
C ASN A 140 28.63 -14.87 28.23
N THR A 141 28.66 -14.63 26.92
CA THR A 141 29.12 -13.37 26.30
C THR A 141 27.96 -12.44 25.91
N ALA A 142 26.70 -12.89 25.99
CA ALA A 142 25.53 -12.09 25.64
C ALA A 142 25.49 -10.77 26.45
N MET A 143 25.33 -9.63 25.76
CA MET A 143 25.31 -8.32 26.44
C MET A 143 24.01 -8.16 27.21
N SER A 144 22.88 -8.41 26.55
CA SER A 144 21.55 -8.36 27.14
C SER A 144 21.13 -9.66 27.82
N GLY A 145 21.88 -10.75 27.60
CA GLY A 145 21.63 -12.08 28.14
C GLY A 145 20.76 -12.96 27.24
N SER A 146 20.47 -12.54 26.01
CA SER A 146 19.65 -13.32 25.07
C SER A 146 20.46 -13.69 23.83
N ASP A 147 20.62 -14.99 23.63
CA ASP A 147 21.32 -15.58 22.47
C ASP A 147 20.65 -15.26 21.12
N PHE A 148 19.38 -14.85 21.12
CA PHE A 148 18.64 -14.40 19.94
C PHE A 148 18.74 -12.89 19.71
N TYR A 149 18.54 -12.07 20.74
CA TYR A 149 18.52 -10.61 20.59
C TYR A 149 19.90 -10.02 20.35
N ASP A 150 20.93 -10.48 21.04
CA ASP A 150 22.27 -9.89 20.98
C ASP A 150 22.88 -9.97 19.56
N PRO A 151 22.85 -11.10 18.84
CA PRO A 151 23.25 -11.17 17.43
C PRO A 151 22.43 -10.27 16.50
N ARG A 152 21.13 -10.08 16.76
CA ARG A 152 20.25 -9.24 15.93
C ARG A 152 20.47 -7.73 16.15
N SER A 153 21.18 -7.35 17.20
CA SER A 153 21.23 -5.97 17.67
C SER A 153 22.65 -5.52 18.08
N GLY A 154 23.02 -5.69 19.35
CA GLY A 154 24.27 -5.22 19.94
C GLY A 154 25.50 -5.75 19.21
N TYR A 155 25.60 -7.06 18.96
CA TYR A 155 26.75 -7.65 18.28
C TYR A 155 26.93 -7.12 16.86
N ALA A 156 25.84 -6.98 16.11
CA ALA A 156 25.90 -6.43 14.76
C ALA A 156 26.45 -4.99 14.77
N GLN A 157 25.98 -4.13 15.67
CA GLN A 157 26.47 -2.75 15.77
C GLN A 157 27.89 -2.66 16.33
N PHE A 158 28.26 -3.52 17.28
CA PHE A 158 29.63 -3.62 17.77
C PHE A 158 30.58 -4.00 16.64
N ALA A 159 30.25 -5.02 15.85
CA ALA A 159 31.06 -5.47 14.73
C ALA A 159 31.21 -4.38 13.66
N ILE A 160 30.13 -3.67 13.31
CA ILE A 160 30.19 -2.55 12.38
C ILE A 160 31.12 -1.45 12.91
N ALA A 161 30.93 -1.01 14.15
CA ALA A 161 31.80 0.01 14.75
C ALA A 161 33.26 -0.45 14.79
N TYR A 162 33.52 -1.69 15.19
CA TYR A 162 34.87 -2.24 15.27
C TYR A 162 35.55 -2.30 13.90
N ASP A 163 34.85 -2.78 12.86
CA ASP A 163 35.34 -2.88 11.48
C ASP A 163 35.87 -1.53 10.94
N PHE A 164 35.12 -0.45 11.14
CA PHE A 164 35.55 0.90 10.75
C PHE A 164 36.71 1.44 11.60
N MET A 165 36.90 0.91 12.82
CA MET A 165 37.85 1.43 13.80
C MET A 165 39.17 0.67 13.87
N VAL A 166 39.29 -0.54 13.28
CA VAL A 166 40.50 -1.39 13.35
C VAL A 166 41.79 -0.61 13.11
N ASN A 167 41.85 0.16 12.02
CA ASN A 167 43.06 0.91 11.65
C ASN A 167 43.43 2.01 12.65
N TYR A 168 42.44 2.71 13.22
CA TYR A 168 42.67 3.72 14.25
C TYR A 168 43.11 3.08 15.56
N LEU A 169 42.44 2.00 15.99
CA LEU A 169 42.73 1.30 17.23
C LEU A 169 44.16 0.74 17.27
N LYS A 170 44.71 0.34 16.11
CA LYS A 170 46.06 -0.24 15.99
C LYS A 170 47.16 0.80 15.84
N LEU A 171 46.86 2.10 15.79
CA LEU A 171 47.91 3.11 15.82
C LEU A 171 48.64 3.05 17.17
N PRO A 172 49.99 3.06 17.21
CA PRO A 172 50.74 3.02 18.46
C PRO A 172 50.43 4.17 19.43
N SER A 173 49.91 5.29 18.91
CA SER A 173 49.50 6.47 19.67
C SER A 173 48.10 6.37 20.26
N THR A 174 47.29 5.39 19.85
CA THR A 174 45.89 5.32 20.26
C THR A 174 45.76 4.96 21.74
N GLN A 175 45.02 5.80 22.45
CA GLN A 175 44.65 5.59 23.83
C GLN A 175 43.14 5.44 23.96
N VAL A 176 42.72 4.59 24.88
CA VAL A 176 41.32 4.32 25.20
C VAL A 176 41.05 4.62 26.67
N TYR A 177 39.86 5.11 26.97
CA TYR A 177 39.45 5.48 28.33
C TYR A 177 38.97 4.25 29.10
N GLN A 178 39.70 3.90 30.16
CA GLN A 178 39.34 2.80 31.05
C GLN A 178 38.43 3.30 32.18
N LYS A 179 37.15 2.88 32.14
CA LYS A 179 36.12 3.32 33.10
C LYS A 179 36.48 2.98 34.56
N SER A 180 37.08 1.82 34.81
CA SER A 180 37.41 1.34 36.15
C SER A 180 38.48 2.16 36.86
N THR A 181 39.43 2.74 36.10
CA THR A 181 40.52 3.56 36.64
C THR A 181 40.31 5.06 36.44
N GLY A 182 39.42 5.45 35.53
CA GLY A 182 39.19 6.84 35.16
C GLY A 182 40.35 7.47 34.37
N THR A 183 41.16 6.64 33.69
CA THR A 183 42.37 7.08 32.99
C THR A 183 42.42 6.58 31.55
N LYS A 184 43.20 7.27 30.70
CA LYS A 184 43.50 6.81 29.35
C LYS A 184 44.69 5.84 29.37
N ILE A 185 44.53 4.70 28.71
CA ILE A 185 45.54 3.64 28.59
C ILE A 185 45.81 3.32 27.12
N ALA A 186 46.94 2.68 26.81
CA ALA A 186 47.20 2.18 25.46
C ALA A 186 46.19 1.08 25.08
N PHE A 187 45.74 1.07 23.82
CA PHE A 187 44.85 0.03 23.31
C PHE A 187 45.53 -1.34 23.28
N ASP A 188 44.84 -2.37 23.77
CA ASP A 188 45.31 -3.76 23.75
C ASP A 188 44.56 -4.58 22.68
N ASN A 189 45.23 -4.77 21.53
CA ASN A 189 44.65 -5.54 20.42
C ASN A 189 44.46 -7.03 20.77
N THR A 190 45.28 -7.59 21.66
CA THR A 190 45.14 -9.00 22.06
C THR A 190 43.86 -9.19 22.85
N LYS A 191 43.59 -8.28 23.80
CA LYS A 191 42.33 -8.26 24.54
C LYS A 191 41.14 -8.01 23.62
N ALA A 192 41.24 -7.07 22.68
CA ALA A 192 40.18 -6.79 21.71
C ALA A 192 39.83 -8.02 20.86
N GLN A 193 40.82 -8.70 20.29
CA GLN A 193 40.60 -9.91 19.50
C GLN A 193 40.04 -11.06 20.34
N LYS A 194 40.37 -11.14 21.63
CA LYS A 194 39.72 -12.10 22.54
C LYS A 194 38.24 -11.81 22.73
N ALA A 195 37.85 -10.55 22.90
CA ALA A 195 36.44 -10.14 22.97
C ALA A 195 35.69 -10.42 21.65
N VAL A 196 36.29 -10.05 20.50
CA VAL A 196 35.72 -10.32 19.17
C VAL A 196 35.50 -11.82 18.94
N TYR A 197 36.50 -12.65 19.26
CA TYR A 197 36.37 -14.10 19.19
C TYR A 197 35.21 -14.62 20.07
N ASN A 198 35.11 -14.14 21.30
CA ASN A 198 34.04 -14.54 22.21
C ASN A 198 32.66 -14.16 21.64
N ILE A 199 32.52 -12.94 21.08
CA ILE A 199 31.27 -12.48 20.44
C ILE A 199 30.94 -13.37 19.23
N ALA A 200 31.90 -13.59 18.32
CA ALA A 200 31.66 -14.38 17.10
C ALA A 200 31.26 -15.83 17.42
N MET A 201 31.97 -16.48 18.35
CA MET A 201 31.65 -17.85 18.77
C MET A 201 30.34 -17.96 19.54
N ASN A 202 29.98 -16.93 20.31
CA ASN A 202 28.70 -16.85 21.00
C ASN A 202 27.55 -16.70 20.01
N ALA A 203 27.67 -15.76 19.07
CA ALA A 203 26.68 -15.50 18.04
C ALA A 203 26.44 -16.73 17.15
N LEU A 204 27.52 -17.40 16.75
CA LEU A 204 27.49 -18.66 15.99
C LEU A 204 26.93 -19.82 16.82
N HIS A 205 27.11 -19.78 18.15
CA HIS A 205 26.59 -20.74 19.12
C HIS A 205 27.05 -22.19 18.90
N GLU A 206 28.31 -22.40 18.50
CA GLU A 206 28.86 -23.76 18.28
C GLU A 206 28.80 -24.66 19.52
N HIS A 207 28.92 -24.07 20.71
CA HIS A 207 28.84 -24.78 21.98
C HIS A 207 27.42 -25.32 22.27
N GLY A 208 26.39 -24.82 21.58
CA GLY A 208 24.99 -25.25 21.70
C GLY A 208 24.64 -26.49 20.86
N GLY A 209 25.57 -26.96 20.03
CA GLY A 209 25.42 -28.15 19.20
C GLY A 209 25.22 -27.88 17.70
N ALA A 210 25.24 -28.96 16.92
CA ALA A 210 25.19 -28.91 15.46
C ALA A 210 23.77 -28.62 14.92
N ASP A 211 23.71 -28.13 13.68
CA ASP A 211 22.46 -28.05 12.93
C ASP A 211 21.89 -29.47 12.69
N THR A 212 20.64 -29.68 13.10
CA THR A 212 19.91 -30.95 12.95
C THR A 212 18.66 -30.80 12.06
N LYS A 213 18.57 -29.67 11.34
CA LYS A 213 17.41 -29.22 10.58
C LYS A 213 17.63 -29.24 9.07
N TYR A 214 18.68 -29.89 8.57
CA TYR A 214 18.89 -30.06 7.13
C TYR A 214 17.64 -30.63 6.44
N GLY A 215 17.15 -29.93 5.42
CA GLY A 215 15.94 -30.30 4.67
C GLY A 215 14.63 -30.24 5.49
N LYS A 216 14.61 -29.54 6.62
CA LYS A 216 13.41 -29.35 7.47
C LYS A 216 13.08 -27.87 7.62
N THR A 217 11.81 -27.58 7.86
CA THR A 217 11.32 -26.23 8.14
C THR A 217 11.92 -25.67 9.44
N VAL A 218 12.39 -24.43 9.41
CA VAL A 218 12.80 -23.62 10.57
C VAL A 218 12.10 -22.25 10.54
N SER A 219 12.11 -21.51 11.65
CA SER A 219 11.62 -20.13 11.66
C SER A 219 12.65 -19.16 11.07
N ASN A 220 12.28 -17.91 10.93
CA ASN A 220 13.12 -16.79 10.50
C ASN A 220 14.25 -16.44 11.49
N HIS A 221 14.30 -17.03 12.68
CA HIS A 221 15.25 -16.67 13.73
C HIS A 221 16.74 -16.73 13.28
N PRO A 222 17.21 -17.79 12.59
CA PRO A 222 18.58 -17.87 12.10
C PRO A 222 18.92 -16.78 11.06
N ILE A 223 17.93 -16.31 10.30
CA ILE A 223 18.10 -15.23 9.31
C ILE A 223 18.24 -13.87 10.03
N LEU A 224 17.44 -13.65 11.08
CA LEU A 224 17.51 -12.40 11.85
C LEU A 224 18.83 -12.25 12.61
N ARG A 225 19.42 -13.36 13.06
CA ARG A 225 20.73 -13.41 13.72
C ARG A 225 21.92 -13.26 12.77
N ALA A 226 21.75 -13.72 11.52
CA ALA A 226 22.85 -13.89 10.58
C ALA A 226 23.77 -12.68 10.40
N PRO A 227 23.29 -11.42 10.34
CA PRO A 227 24.18 -10.26 10.24
C PRO A 227 25.16 -10.16 11.42
N GLY A 228 24.69 -10.29 12.67
CA GLY A 228 25.58 -10.22 13.83
C GLY A 228 26.55 -11.38 13.92
N VAL A 229 26.20 -12.55 13.38
CA VAL A 229 27.13 -13.68 13.27
C VAL A 229 28.20 -13.39 12.24
N LEU A 230 27.81 -13.11 10.99
CA LEU A 230 28.74 -12.91 9.88
C LEU A 230 29.64 -11.69 10.11
N PHE A 231 29.08 -10.56 10.55
CA PHE A 231 29.86 -9.33 10.79
C PHE A 231 30.91 -9.53 11.88
N SER A 232 30.57 -10.26 12.96
CA SER A 232 31.51 -10.56 14.04
C SER A 232 32.61 -11.52 13.57
N ILE A 233 32.28 -12.52 12.75
CA ILE A 233 33.28 -13.40 12.11
C ILE A 233 34.26 -12.56 11.27
N LEU A 234 33.76 -11.60 10.49
CA LEU A 234 34.60 -10.74 9.66
C LEU A 234 35.57 -9.87 10.48
N CYS A 235 35.29 -9.61 11.75
CA CYS A 235 36.18 -8.86 12.65
C CYS A 235 37.31 -9.71 13.26
N VAL A 236 37.30 -11.04 13.09
CA VAL A 236 38.35 -11.94 13.59
C VAL A 236 39.59 -11.81 12.71
N GLU A 237 40.71 -11.36 13.28
CA GLU A 237 41.96 -11.13 12.52
C GLU A 237 42.69 -12.43 12.14
N ASP A 238 42.51 -13.52 12.89
CA ASP A 238 43.08 -14.83 12.54
C ASP A 238 42.36 -15.39 11.30
N ASP A 239 43.06 -15.37 10.16
CA ASP A 239 42.53 -15.79 8.86
C ASP A 239 42.07 -17.26 8.84
N THR A 240 42.77 -18.15 9.57
CA THR A 240 42.42 -19.58 9.61
C THR A 240 41.16 -19.80 10.42
N GLU A 241 41.07 -19.16 11.57
CA GLU A 241 39.90 -19.29 12.44
C GLU A 241 38.68 -18.59 11.83
N ARG A 242 38.87 -17.42 11.20
CA ARG A 242 37.81 -16.73 10.47
C ARG A 242 37.22 -17.60 9.35
N GLU A 243 38.07 -18.28 8.57
CA GLU A 243 37.61 -19.18 7.52
C GLU A 243 36.86 -20.40 8.10
N ARG A 244 37.34 -20.96 9.22
CA ARG A 244 36.66 -22.06 9.92
C ARG A 244 35.26 -21.64 10.36
N MET A 245 35.13 -20.50 11.03
CA MET A 245 33.84 -19.98 11.50
C MET A 245 32.90 -19.66 10.32
N PHE A 246 33.43 -19.07 9.23
CA PHE A 246 32.65 -18.84 8.02
C PHE A 246 32.12 -20.15 7.44
N ASN A 247 32.95 -21.20 7.36
CA ASN A 247 32.49 -22.51 6.90
C ASN A 247 31.41 -23.11 7.82
N VAL A 248 31.48 -22.85 9.13
CA VAL A 248 30.39 -23.24 10.03
C VAL A 248 29.12 -22.45 9.70
N PHE A 249 29.17 -21.13 9.62
CA PHE A 249 28.02 -20.30 9.25
C PHE A 249 27.40 -20.71 7.90
N TRP A 250 28.22 -20.98 6.90
CA TRP A 250 27.79 -21.20 5.52
C TRP A 250 27.37 -22.65 5.22
N ASN A 251 28.15 -23.64 5.67
CA ASN A 251 28.04 -25.04 5.22
C ASN A 251 27.69 -26.06 6.31
N VAL A 252 28.00 -25.77 7.58
CA VAL A 252 27.79 -26.73 8.69
C VAL A 252 26.55 -26.37 9.49
N GLY A 253 26.45 -25.12 9.95
CA GLY A 253 25.41 -24.64 10.82
C GLY A 253 25.53 -25.15 12.25
N THR A 254 24.84 -24.46 13.15
CA THR A 254 24.63 -24.83 14.55
C THR A 254 23.14 -24.93 14.83
N LYS A 255 22.78 -25.31 16.06
CA LYS A 255 21.37 -25.38 16.49
C LYS A 255 20.63 -24.05 16.29
N GLU A 256 21.34 -22.95 16.54
CA GLU A 256 20.78 -21.61 16.64
C GLU A 256 21.13 -20.68 15.45
N GLN A 257 22.19 -21.02 14.72
CA GLN A 257 22.52 -20.43 13.42
C GLN A 257 22.60 -21.55 12.39
N ASN A 258 21.44 -21.90 11.82
CA ASN A 258 21.37 -22.97 10.82
C ASN A 258 22.23 -22.64 9.59
N SER A 259 22.66 -23.71 8.91
CA SER A 259 23.49 -23.63 7.70
C SER A 259 22.78 -22.87 6.59
N PHE A 260 23.45 -21.90 5.99
CA PHE A 260 22.91 -21.19 4.83
C PHE A 260 22.68 -22.13 3.65
N THR A 261 23.66 -22.97 3.30
CA THR A 261 23.58 -23.81 2.10
C THR A 261 22.72 -25.07 2.27
N LYS A 262 22.56 -25.58 3.50
CA LYS A 262 21.84 -26.84 3.76
C LYS A 262 20.45 -26.68 4.36
N THR A 263 20.15 -25.50 4.94
CA THR A 263 18.89 -25.27 5.65
C THR A 263 18.19 -24.00 5.13
N ILE A 264 18.83 -22.83 5.19
CA ILE A 264 18.17 -21.55 4.90
C ILE A 264 17.85 -21.38 3.41
N LEU A 265 18.84 -21.43 2.52
CA LEU A 265 18.64 -21.19 1.09
C LEU A 265 17.67 -22.21 0.44
N PRO A 266 17.72 -23.52 0.77
CA PRO A 266 16.75 -24.49 0.25
C PRO A 266 15.28 -24.20 0.59
N MET A 267 14.97 -23.36 1.58
CA MET A 267 13.59 -23.08 1.98
C MET A 267 12.87 -22.04 1.10
N PHE A 268 13.57 -21.26 0.26
CA PHE A 268 12.96 -20.20 -0.55
C PHE A 268 12.06 -20.70 -1.70
N GLY A 269 12.04 -22.01 -1.96
CA GLY A 269 11.19 -22.64 -2.96
C GLY A 269 11.35 -22.03 -4.36
N GLU A 270 10.39 -22.28 -5.26
CA GLU A 270 10.45 -21.74 -6.63
C GLU A 270 10.07 -20.26 -6.73
N GLN A 271 9.27 -19.74 -5.79
CA GLN A 271 8.83 -18.33 -5.79
C GLN A 271 9.86 -17.38 -5.17
N GLY A 272 10.94 -17.90 -4.58
CA GLY A 272 12.02 -17.08 -4.06
C GLY A 272 11.64 -16.22 -2.86
N ILE A 273 10.64 -16.63 -2.08
CA ILE A 273 10.22 -15.93 -0.87
C ILE A 273 10.32 -16.86 0.35
N TRP A 274 10.55 -16.29 1.53
CA TRP A 274 10.65 -17.09 2.75
C TRP A 274 9.27 -17.63 3.15
N PRO A 275 9.11 -18.95 3.43
CA PRO A 275 7.81 -19.60 3.56
C PRO A 275 7.17 -19.39 4.93
N GLU A 276 6.91 -18.13 5.28
CA GLU A 276 6.20 -17.69 6.48
C GLU A 276 5.07 -16.71 6.15
N ALA A 277 4.37 -16.23 7.18
CA ALA A 277 3.43 -15.13 7.08
C ALA A 277 4.06 -13.90 6.38
N LEU A 278 3.26 -13.11 5.67
CA LEU A 278 3.71 -12.05 4.78
C LEU A 278 4.80 -11.13 5.39
N SER A 279 4.57 -10.59 6.59
CA SER A 279 5.55 -9.71 7.24
C SER A 279 6.88 -10.38 7.57
N TYR A 280 6.86 -11.69 7.81
CA TYR A 280 8.06 -12.49 8.03
C TYR A 280 8.63 -13.07 6.73
N SER A 281 7.97 -12.86 5.58
CA SER A 281 8.42 -13.41 4.30
C SER A 281 9.48 -12.53 3.61
N PHE A 282 9.51 -11.22 3.89
CA PHE A 282 10.46 -10.27 3.27
C PHE A 282 11.94 -10.66 3.44
N MET A 283 12.31 -11.12 4.65
CA MET A 283 13.65 -11.63 5.01
C MET A 283 14.85 -10.99 4.29
N GLN A 284 14.95 -9.66 4.36
CA GLN A 284 15.95 -8.87 3.64
C GLN A 284 17.39 -9.24 4.00
N ASN A 285 17.59 -9.77 5.21
CA ASN A 285 18.87 -10.27 5.68
C ASN A 285 19.45 -11.40 4.80
N VAL A 286 18.63 -12.18 4.10
CA VAL A 286 19.14 -13.20 3.17
C VAL A 286 19.78 -12.55 1.96
N THR A 287 19.12 -11.58 1.34
CA THR A 287 19.69 -10.81 0.21
C THR A 287 20.92 -10.01 0.65
N LEU A 288 20.90 -9.44 1.87
CA LEU A 288 22.08 -8.80 2.49
C LEU A 288 23.26 -9.77 2.61
N VAL A 289 23.03 -10.97 3.17
CA VAL A 289 24.09 -11.97 3.36
C VAL A 289 24.60 -12.47 2.01
N LEU A 290 23.73 -12.76 1.04
CA LEU A 290 24.15 -13.15 -0.31
C LEU A 290 25.00 -12.06 -0.97
N ASN A 291 24.58 -10.79 -0.85
CA ASN A 291 25.33 -9.65 -1.38
C ASN A 291 26.71 -9.50 -0.74
N LEU A 292 26.78 -9.64 0.58
CA LEU A 292 28.03 -9.56 1.32
C LEU A 292 28.95 -10.74 1.00
N VAL A 293 28.43 -11.97 0.98
CA VAL A 293 29.22 -13.18 0.67
C VAL A 293 29.78 -13.13 -0.75
N ASP A 294 28.97 -12.73 -1.74
CA ASP A 294 29.45 -12.51 -3.11
C ASP A 294 30.58 -11.45 -3.18
N ARG A 295 30.51 -10.40 -2.36
CA ARG A 295 31.54 -9.34 -2.30
C ARG A 295 32.86 -9.83 -1.70
N ILE A 296 32.80 -10.61 -0.61
CA ILE A 296 34.01 -11.05 0.11
C ILE A 296 34.60 -12.35 -0.44
N LYS A 297 33.77 -13.18 -1.06
CA LYS A 297 34.11 -14.51 -1.59
C LYS A 297 33.45 -14.72 -2.95
N PRO A 298 33.77 -13.88 -3.96
CA PRO A 298 33.16 -13.96 -5.29
C PRO A 298 33.37 -15.32 -5.96
N GLU A 299 34.41 -16.07 -5.57
CA GLU A 299 34.69 -17.43 -6.05
C GLU A 299 33.60 -18.45 -5.70
N LEU A 300 32.73 -18.17 -4.72
CA LEU A 300 31.63 -19.06 -4.33
C LEU A 300 30.45 -19.00 -5.30
N ASN A 301 30.37 -17.98 -6.17
CA ASN A 301 29.29 -17.79 -7.15
C ASN A 301 27.89 -18.01 -6.54
N VAL A 302 27.63 -17.39 -5.39
CA VAL A 302 26.45 -17.70 -4.56
C VAL A 302 25.11 -17.47 -5.27
N MET A 303 25.08 -16.74 -6.38
CA MET A 303 23.86 -16.47 -7.13
C MET A 303 23.51 -17.53 -8.18
N ASP A 304 24.44 -18.39 -8.61
CA ASP A 304 24.22 -19.37 -9.70
C ASP A 304 22.98 -20.25 -9.46
N ASN A 305 22.70 -20.58 -8.20
CA ASN A 305 21.52 -21.38 -7.80
C ASN A 305 20.46 -20.58 -7.03
N ASN A 306 20.65 -19.27 -6.85
CA ASN A 306 19.82 -18.44 -5.97
C ASN A 306 19.19 -17.22 -6.67
N MET A 307 19.25 -17.15 -8.01
CA MET A 307 18.63 -16.06 -8.78
C MET A 307 17.13 -15.90 -8.52
N HIS A 308 16.41 -17.00 -8.27
CA HIS A 308 14.98 -17.01 -7.98
C HIS A 308 14.61 -16.15 -6.74
N ILE A 309 15.52 -15.99 -5.77
CA ILE A 309 15.33 -15.11 -4.61
C ILE A 309 15.20 -13.65 -5.06
N LEU A 310 15.95 -13.24 -6.10
CA LEU A 310 15.80 -11.90 -6.66
C LEU A 310 14.44 -11.72 -7.35
N ASP A 311 13.87 -12.77 -7.96
CA ASP A 311 12.51 -12.71 -8.50
C ASP A 311 11.48 -12.54 -7.38
N GLY A 312 11.63 -13.31 -6.28
CA GLY A 312 10.77 -13.22 -5.10
C GLY A 312 10.76 -11.83 -4.44
N ASN A 313 11.89 -11.10 -4.49
CA ASN A 313 11.96 -9.73 -3.97
C ASN A 313 10.94 -8.78 -4.63
N PHE A 314 10.58 -9.01 -5.91
CA PHE A 314 9.60 -8.19 -6.65
C PHE A 314 8.16 -8.71 -6.54
N LEU A 315 7.95 -9.90 -5.97
CA LEU A 315 6.61 -10.48 -5.82
C LEU A 315 5.75 -9.67 -4.83
N PHE A 316 6.36 -9.16 -3.76
CA PHE A 316 5.63 -8.51 -2.66
C PHE A 316 4.81 -7.29 -3.08
N ASP A 317 5.25 -6.47 -4.03
CA ASP A 317 4.48 -5.29 -4.43
C ASP A 317 3.13 -5.69 -5.06
N ASN A 318 3.01 -6.88 -5.65
CA ASN A 318 1.74 -7.42 -6.13
C ASN A 318 0.77 -7.83 -5.00
N LEU A 319 1.23 -7.81 -3.74
CA LEU A 319 0.43 -8.10 -2.54
C LEU A 319 -0.05 -6.84 -1.82
N ARG A 320 0.15 -5.65 -2.41
CA ARG A 320 -0.43 -4.40 -1.90
C ARG A 320 -1.85 -4.22 -2.38
N MET A 321 -2.74 -3.81 -1.50
CA MET A 321 -4.08 -3.32 -1.82
C MET A 321 -3.99 -1.92 -2.47
N PRO A 322 -5.09 -1.40 -3.06
CA PRO A 322 -5.08 -0.10 -3.74
C PRO A 322 -4.58 1.08 -2.91
N ASN A 323 -4.83 1.09 -1.60
CA ASN A 323 -4.26 2.07 -0.65
C ASN A 323 -2.79 1.80 -0.25
N ARG A 324 -2.07 0.96 -1.00
CA ARG A 324 -0.66 0.55 -0.83
C ARG A 324 -0.32 -0.25 0.43
N ARG A 325 -1.29 -0.51 1.31
CA ARG A 325 -1.13 -1.41 2.46
C ARG A 325 -1.14 -2.86 2.01
N PHE A 326 -0.49 -3.76 2.75
CA PHE A 326 -0.44 -5.16 2.38
C PHE A 326 -1.72 -5.94 2.74
N VAL A 327 -2.07 -6.91 1.89
CA VAL A 327 -2.97 -8.01 2.27
C VAL A 327 -2.40 -8.80 3.44
N ARG A 328 -3.20 -9.62 4.11
CA ARG A 328 -2.75 -10.33 5.31
C ARG A 328 -3.02 -11.83 5.28
N TYR A 329 -1.96 -12.62 5.48
CA TYR A 329 -2.04 -14.02 5.86
C TYR A 329 -1.08 -14.32 7.01
N GLY A 330 -1.54 -15.14 7.95
CA GLY A 330 -0.83 -15.47 9.19
C GLY A 330 -0.54 -14.24 10.06
N ASP A 331 0.48 -14.36 10.92
CA ASP A 331 0.95 -13.27 11.76
C ASP A 331 1.66 -12.17 10.94
N SER A 332 0.88 -11.22 10.42
CA SER A 332 1.38 -10.10 9.63
C SER A 332 0.85 -8.73 10.05
N HIS A 333 1.65 -7.70 9.85
CA HIS A 333 1.30 -6.27 9.90
C HIS A 333 1.08 -5.73 8.49
N ARG A 334 0.13 -4.81 8.31
CA ARG A 334 -0.21 -4.22 7.00
C ARG A 334 0.77 -3.15 6.54
N ASP A 335 1.43 -2.52 7.50
CA ASP A 335 2.27 -1.34 7.31
C ASP A 335 3.78 -1.65 7.51
N ASN A 336 4.14 -2.94 7.67
CA ASN A 336 5.52 -3.37 7.72
C ASN A 336 6.02 -3.67 6.30
N ASP A 337 6.78 -2.74 5.74
CA ASP A 337 7.24 -2.78 4.35
C ASP A 337 8.75 -3.01 4.26
N GLY A 338 9.13 -4.18 3.75
CA GLY A 338 10.52 -4.57 3.54
C GLY A 338 11.08 -4.34 2.14
N THR A 339 10.25 -3.92 1.19
CA THR A 339 10.55 -4.00 -0.25
C THR A 339 11.70 -3.10 -0.68
N ALA A 340 11.76 -1.86 -0.19
CA ALA A 340 12.80 -0.92 -0.59
C ALA A 340 14.22 -1.38 -0.19
N GLN A 341 14.36 -2.07 0.95
CA GLN A 341 15.65 -2.69 1.34
C GLN A 341 16.04 -3.82 0.40
N LEU A 342 15.08 -4.70 0.05
CA LEU A 342 15.32 -5.76 -0.93
C LEU A 342 15.81 -5.20 -2.25
N TYR A 343 15.16 -4.16 -2.78
CA TYR A 343 15.57 -3.54 -4.04
C TYR A 343 16.94 -2.88 -3.96
N ARG A 344 17.32 -2.25 -2.84
CA ARG A 344 18.67 -1.70 -2.68
C ARG A 344 19.75 -2.78 -2.68
N TYR A 345 19.52 -3.90 -1.97
CA TYR A 345 20.46 -5.02 -1.98
C TYR A 345 20.53 -5.69 -3.36
N THR A 346 19.39 -5.92 -4.01
CA THR A 346 19.31 -6.44 -5.38
C THR A 346 20.03 -5.51 -6.35
N LEU A 347 19.81 -4.20 -6.26
CA LEU A 347 20.45 -3.20 -7.13
C LEU A 347 21.96 -3.21 -6.97
N ASN A 348 22.46 -3.20 -5.73
CA ASN A 348 23.90 -3.24 -5.47
C ASN A 348 24.54 -4.52 -6.02
N LEU A 349 23.95 -5.68 -5.75
CA LEU A 349 24.44 -6.97 -6.24
C LEU A 349 24.37 -7.04 -7.78
N ALA A 350 23.24 -6.68 -8.37
CA ALA A 350 23.02 -6.75 -9.81
C ALA A 350 23.99 -5.86 -10.58
N SER A 351 24.23 -4.64 -10.08
CA SER A 351 25.14 -3.69 -10.72
C SER A 351 26.59 -4.17 -10.70
N ARG A 352 27.04 -4.81 -9.61
CA ARG A 352 28.40 -5.39 -9.57
C ARG A 352 28.56 -6.62 -10.48
N LYS A 353 27.50 -7.42 -10.63
CA LYS A 353 27.54 -8.69 -11.37
C LYS A 353 27.16 -8.56 -12.85
N GLY A 354 26.68 -7.40 -13.29
CA GLY A 354 26.18 -7.19 -14.64
C GLY A 354 24.85 -7.90 -14.89
N PHE A 355 23.96 -7.92 -13.89
CA PHE A 355 22.61 -8.47 -14.02
C PHE A 355 21.64 -7.37 -14.46
N ASP A 356 21.83 -6.87 -15.69
CA ASP A 356 21.19 -5.65 -16.22
C ASP A 356 19.66 -5.62 -16.05
N SER A 357 18.99 -6.77 -16.23
CA SER A 357 17.53 -6.86 -16.07
C SER A 357 17.07 -6.62 -14.63
N TYR A 358 17.80 -7.16 -13.64
CA TYR A 358 17.51 -6.94 -12.22
C TYR A 358 17.95 -5.55 -11.77
N GLU A 359 19.04 -5.02 -12.32
CA GLU A 359 19.46 -3.64 -12.08
C GLU A 359 18.36 -2.66 -12.51
N GLN A 360 17.86 -2.80 -13.75
CA GLN A 360 16.79 -1.94 -14.26
C GLN A 360 15.51 -2.09 -13.45
N LYS A 361 15.08 -3.33 -13.17
CA LYS A 361 13.89 -3.58 -12.34
C LYS A 361 14.01 -2.94 -10.96
N ALA A 362 15.15 -3.08 -10.28
CA ALA A 362 15.35 -2.51 -8.96
C ALA A 362 15.36 -0.98 -8.99
N LYS A 363 15.96 -0.35 -10.01
CA LYS A 363 15.92 1.11 -10.18
C LYS A 363 14.50 1.63 -10.39
N VAL A 364 13.71 0.98 -11.26
CA VAL A 364 12.31 1.35 -11.53
C VAL A 364 11.46 1.18 -10.27
N ALA A 365 11.57 0.04 -9.57
CA ALA A 365 10.83 -0.22 -8.33
C ALA A 365 11.17 0.79 -7.23
N LEU A 366 12.46 1.13 -7.06
CA LEU A 366 12.87 2.17 -6.10
C LEU A 366 12.35 3.54 -6.50
N LYS A 367 12.36 3.91 -7.78
CA LYS A 367 11.78 5.18 -8.25
C LYS A 367 10.30 5.27 -7.91
N GLN A 368 9.51 4.27 -8.30
CA GLN A 368 8.08 4.20 -7.99
C GLN A 368 7.82 4.24 -6.47
N SER A 369 8.66 3.55 -5.69
CA SER A 369 8.58 3.57 -4.21
C SER A 369 8.89 4.96 -3.64
N TYR A 370 9.90 5.65 -4.13
CA TYR A 370 10.27 6.99 -3.66
C TYR A 370 9.23 8.02 -4.04
N ASP A 371 8.70 7.98 -5.27
CA ASP A 371 7.64 8.90 -5.71
C ASP A 371 6.38 8.76 -4.85
N ALA A 372 5.97 7.52 -4.57
CA ALA A 372 4.84 7.25 -3.70
C ALA A 372 5.04 7.72 -2.24
N ASN A 373 6.28 8.01 -1.83
CA ASN A 373 6.64 8.53 -0.51
C ASN A 373 7.00 10.02 -0.51
N GLY A 374 6.73 10.75 -1.61
CA GLY A 374 7.04 12.18 -1.72
C GLY A 374 8.53 12.47 -1.95
N GLY A 375 9.28 11.51 -2.51
CA GLY A 375 10.71 11.61 -2.82
C GLY A 375 11.60 10.72 -1.95
N TYR A 376 12.91 10.82 -2.16
CA TYR A 376 13.88 10.00 -1.43
C TYR A 376 14.58 10.79 -0.31
N ASN A 377 14.13 10.55 0.92
CA ASN A 377 14.73 11.13 2.14
C ASN A 377 15.17 10.02 3.11
N PRO A 378 16.40 9.49 2.96
CA PRO A 378 16.84 8.30 3.69
C PRO A 378 16.85 8.50 5.22
N PRO A 379 16.27 7.57 6.00
CA PRO A 379 16.26 7.66 7.46
C PRO A 379 17.60 7.21 8.06
N VAL A 380 17.93 7.78 9.23
CA VAL A 380 19.10 7.42 10.07
C VAL A 380 18.60 7.14 11.49
N PRO A 381 17.86 6.04 11.72
CA PRO A 381 17.20 5.79 12.98
C PRO A 381 18.19 5.33 14.06
N ILE A 382 17.86 5.52 15.35
CA ILE A 382 18.52 4.81 16.45
C ILE A 382 17.52 3.78 16.98
N SER A 383 17.61 2.55 16.48
CA SER A 383 16.68 1.46 16.81
C SER A 383 17.39 0.27 17.42
N THR A 384 16.63 -0.58 18.12
CA THR A 384 17.15 -1.81 18.75
C THR A 384 17.58 -2.83 17.71
N PHE A 385 16.74 -3.13 16.71
CA PHE A 385 16.97 -4.22 15.77
C PHE A 385 17.21 -3.71 14.35
N GLY A 386 18.06 -4.44 13.60
CA GLY A 386 18.20 -4.27 12.15
C GLY A 386 18.65 -2.88 11.70
N ASN A 387 19.38 -2.14 12.54
CA ASN A 387 19.76 -0.76 12.24
C ASN A 387 20.94 -0.67 11.26
N PHE A 388 20.70 -1.03 10.00
CA PHE A 388 21.70 -0.96 8.93
C PHE A 388 21.44 0.19 7.95
N TYR A 389 20.28 0.85 8.06
CA TYR A 389 19.80 1.85 7.11
C TYR A 389 20.84 2.90 6.73
N ALA A 390 21.52 3.52 7.69
CA ALA A 390 22.53 4.54 7.37
C ALA A 390 23.69 3.97 6.55
N PHE A 391 24.13 2.76 6.90
CA PHE A 391 25.26 2.09 6.25
C PHE A 391 24.89 1.56 4.87
N GLU A 392 23.81 0.78 4.75
CA GLU A 392 23.39 0.23 3.46
C GLU A 392 23.07 1.34 2.45
N GLN A 393 22.36 2.39 2.86
CA GLN A 393 21.99 3.47 1.95
C GLN A 393 23.20 4.29 1.52
N LEU A 394 24.13 4.62 2.42
CA LEU A 394 25.29 5.42 2.08
C LEU A 394 26.31 4.65 1.22
N PHE A 395 26.71 3.47 1.70
CA PHE A 395 27.79 2.71 1.09
C PHE A 395 27.32 1.92 -0.13
N TRP A 396 26.13 1.31 -0.07
CA TRP A 396 25.62 0.47 -1.16
C TRP A 396 24.50 1.10 -1.99
N GLY A 397 23.90 2.19 -1.50
CA GLY A 397 22.89 2.92 -2.26
C GLY A 397 23.47 3.47 -3.56
N ILE A 398 22.70 3.31 -4.63
CA ILE A 398 22.98 3.80 -5.97
C ILE A 398 21.98 4.92 -6.25
N ASN A 399 22.46 6.04 -6.78
CA ASN A 399 21.59 7.16 -7.12
C ASN A 399 20.55 6.72 -8.17
N ILE A 400 19.28 7.00 -7.90
CA ILE A 400 18.19 6.73 -8.83
C ILE A 400 17.96 8.00 -9.65
N PRO A 401 18.04 7.95 -11.00
CA PRO A 401 17.75 9.10 -11.84
C PRO A 401 16.34 9.66 -11.61
N GLU A 402 16.18 10.97 -11.74
CA GLU A 402 14.86 11.63 -11.65
C GLU A 402 13.88 11.13 -12.70
N THR A 403 14.40 10.76 -13.88
CA THR A 403 13.65 10.13 -14.96
C THR A 403 14.25 8.77 -15.27
N ILE A 404 13.44 7.72 -15.29
CA ILE A 404 13.84 6.37 -15.66
C ILE A 404 12.87 5.80 -16.69
N GLU A 405 13.40 5.10 -17.69
CA GLU A 405 12.58 4.44 -18.69
C GLU A 405 11.95 3.15 -18.13
N GLY A 406 10.67 2.96 -18.44
CA GLY A 406 9.89 1.80 -18.03
C GLY A 406 9.19 1.99 -16.69
N GLU A 407 8.18 1.14 -16.49
CA GLU A 407 7.37 1.07 -15.28
C GLU A 407 7.19 -0.40 -14.93
N ILE A 408 7.15 -0.72 -13.62
CA ILE A 408 6.70 -2.04 -13.19
C ILE A 408 5.24 -1.94 -12.78
N ASN A 409 4.40 -2.66 -13.52
CA ASN A 409 3.01 -2.85 -13.15
C ASN A 409 2.91 -3.96 -12.08
N PHE A 410 2.74 -3.54 -10.83
CA PHE A 410 2.49 -4.42 -9.69
C PHE A 410 0.99 -4.67 -9.42
N GLN A 411 0.09 -4.21 -10.30
CA GLN A 411 -1.35 -4.36 -10.18
C GLN A 411 -1.85 -5.60 -10.94
N LYS A 412 -1.12 -6.73 -10.85
CA LYS A 412 -1.56 -7.97 -11.51
C LYS A 412 -2.87 -8.47 -10.87
N PRO A 413 -3.90 -8.83 -11.66
CA PRO A 413 -5.21 -9.23 -11.12
C PRO A 413 -5.12 -10.45 -10.20
N THR A 414 -4.28 -11.42 -10.55
CA THR A 414 -4.14 -12.68 -9.82
C THR A 414 -2.73 -12.87 -9.27
N VAL A 415 -2.62 -13.10 -7.96
CA VAL A 415 -1.34 -13.45 -7.30
C VAL A 415 -1.55 -14.69 -6.44
N VAL A 416 -0.78 -15.75 -6.66
CA VAL A 416 -0.86 -16.99 -5.89
C VAL A 416 0.40 -17.13 -5.04
N ILE A 417 0.23 -17.37 -3.74
CA ILE A 417 1.31 -17.64 -2.79
C ILE A 417 1.23 -19.12 -2.41
N LYS A 418 2.10 -19.94 -2.99
CA LYS A 418 1.97 -21.40 -2.96
C LYS A 418 2.11 -21.98 -1.57
N HIS A 419 3.10 -21.54 -0.78
CA HIS A 419 3.31 -22.06 0.58
C HIS A 419 2.17 -21.68 1.53
N ALA A 420 1.52 -20.54 1.28
CA ALA A 420 0.42 -20.05 2.11
C ALA A 420 -0.94 -20.54 1.62
N GLY A 421 -1.03 -21.15 0.44
CA GLY A 421 -2.28 -21.57 -0.18
C GLY A 421 -3.23 -20.40 -0.47
N VAL A 422 -2.71 -19.20 -0.74
CA VAL A 422 -3.51 -17.97 -0.91
C VAL A 422 -3.54 -17.54 -2.37
N ALA A 423 -4.71 -17.13 -2.87
CA ALA A 423 -4.87 -16.39 -4.12
C ALA A 423 -5.45 -15.00 -3.85
N LEU A 424 -4.78 -13.98 -4.36
CA LEU A 424 -5.27 -12.61 -4.46
C LEU A 424 -6.05 -12.44 -5.76
N GLN A 425 -7.13 -11.66 -5.69
CA GLN A 425 -7.90 -11.15 -6.83
C GLN A 425 -8.04 -9.63 -6.70
N ARG A 426 -7.87 -8.91 -7.81
CA ARG A 426 -8.17 -7.47 -7.90
C ARG A 426 -8.72 -7.11 -9.28
N ASN A 427 -9.53 -6.07 -9.35
CA ASN A 427 -10.01 -5.53 -10.63
C ASN A 427 -9.01 -4.52 -11.23
N TYR A 428 -9.20 -4.18 -12.50
CA TYR A 428 -8.53 -3.06 -13.13
C TYR A 428 -9.25 -1.74 -12.83
N VAL A 429 -8.49 -0.69 -12.51
CA VAL A 429 -8.98 0.69 -12.34
C VAL A 429 -8.00 1.65 -12.97
N GLU A 430 -8.52 2.53 -13.83
CA GLU A 430 -7.75 3.59 -14.47
C GLU A 430 -7.57 4.78 -13.52
N ASP A 431 -8.69 5.33 -13.03
CA ASP A 431 -8.69 6.51 -12.15
C ASP A 431 -9.25 6.22 -10.75
N ASN A 432 -8.66 6.85 -9.74
CA ASN A 432 -9.07 6.73 -8.32
C ASN A 432 -9.18 5.28 -7.83
N ASN A 433 -8.10 4.52 -8.02
CA ASN A 433 -8.01 3.11 -7.62
C ASN A 433 -8.25 2.89 -6.11
N GLU A 434 -7.95 3.86 -5.25
CA GLU A 434 -8.25 3.72 -3.82
C GLU A 434 -9.76 3.56 -3.58
N ASP A 435 -10.59 4.35 -4.26
CA ASP A 435 -12.04 4.28 -4.06
C ASP A 435 -12.72 3.14 -4.85
N TYR A 436 -12.32 2.96 -6.12
CA TYR A 436 -13.01 2.06 -7.05
C TYR A 436 -12.31 0.71 -7.25
N GLY A 437 -11.15 0.55 -6.62
CA GLY A 437 -10.40 -0.70 -6.60
C GLY A 437 -11.06 -1.72 -5.69
N LEU A 438 -11.24 -2.92 -6.23
CA LEU A 438 -11.54 -4.13 -5.52
C LEU A 438 -10.25 -4.93 -5.41
N CYS A 439 -9.87 -5.34 -4.20
CA CYS A 439 -8.80 -6.28 -3.96
C CYS A 439 -9.17 -7.21 -2.80
N GLY A 440 -9.01 -8.51 -2.98
CA GLY A 440 -9.26 -9.48 -1.93
C GLY A 440 -8.35 -10.69 -2.03
N ILE A 441 -8.27 -11.46 -0.95
CA ILE A 441 -7.58 -12.75 -0.94
C ILE A 441 -8.53 -13.87 -0.52
N ILE A 442 -8.30 -15.07 -1.03
CA ILE A 442 -8.90 -16.32 -0.55
C ILE A 442 -7.83 -17.39 -0.34
N GLY A 443 -8.00 -18.25 0.66
CA GLY A 443 -7.12 -19.39 0.89
C GLY A 443 -6.59 -19.52 2.32
N GLY A 444 -5.68 -20.47 2.53
CA GLY A 444 -5.11 -20.77 3.85
C GLY A 444 -4.26 -22.05 3.83
N ALA A 445 -3.28 -22.14 4.73
CA ALA A 445 -2.38 -23.27 4.86
C ALA A 445 -1.64 -23.26 6.21
N HIS A 446 -0.93 -24.36 6.50
CA HIS A 446 0.03 -24.42 7.59
C HIS A 446 1.44 -24.02 7.14
N TYR A 447 2.08 -23.12 7.89
CA TYR A 447 3.47 -22.67 7.77
C TYR A 447 3.90 -22.03 9.11
N VAL A 448 5.18 -21.66 9.28
CA VAL A 448 5.59 -20.96 10.52
C VAL A 448 4.89 -19.59 10.58
N HIS A 449 4.35 -19.24 11.74
CA HIS A 449 3.51 -18.05 11.92
C HIS A 449 2.16 -18.08 11.16
N SER A 450 1.68 -19.26 10.74
CA SER A 450 0.34 -19.43 10.15
C SER A 450 -0.78 -19.44 11.20
N HIS A 451 -2.02 -19.26 10.73
CA HIS A 451 -3.26 -19.45 11.47
C HIS A 451 -4.02 -20.67 10.91
N CYS A 452 -5.00 -21.20 11.64
CA CYS A 452 -5.89 -22.28 11.16
C CYS A 452 -7.20 -21.66 10.65
N THR A 453 -7.30 -21.51 9.32
CA THR A 453 -8.26 -20.58 8.70
C THR A 453 -9.22 -21.23 7.69
N GLY A 454 -8.99 -22.47 7.27
CA GLY A 454 -9.68 -23.05 6.11
C GLY A 454 -9.44 -22.21 4.84
N ILE A 455 -10.47 -22.02 4.01
CA ILE A 455 -10.42 -21.07 2.89
C ILE A 455 -10.99 -19.71 3.34
N THR A 456 -10.17 -18.95 4.07
CA THR A 456 -10.58 -17.61 4.55
C THR A 456 -10.69 -16.59 3.42
N MET A 457 -11.27 -15.44 3.69
CA MET A 457 -11.39 -14.30 2.76
C MET A 457 -11.10 -12.97 3.45
N GLU A 458 -10.43 -12.07 2.73
CA GLU A 458 -10.32 -10.65 3.09
C GLU A 458 -10.67 -9.79 1.88
N LEU A 459 -11.45 -8.71 2.08
CA LEU A 459 -11.94 -7.84 1.01
C LEU A 459 -11.65 -6.36 1.26
N TYR A 460 -11.24 -5.67 0.20
CA TYR A 460 -11.06 -4.23 0.10
C TYR A 460 -12.09 -3.61 -0.85
N GLY A 461 -12.52 -2.40 -0.57
CA GLY A 461 -13.27 -1.55 -1.50
C GLY A 461 -13.70 -0.24 -0.85
N ALA A 462 -14.12 0.72 -1.66
CA ALA A 462 -14.52 2.05 -1.19
C ALA A 462 -13.47 2.74 -0.29
N GLY A 463 -12.19 2.64 -0.67
CA GLY A 463 -11.07 3.23 0.08
C GLY A 463 -10.56 2.39 1.24
N TYR A 464 -11.19 1.26 1.57
CA TYR A 464 -10.91 0.60 2.83
C TYR A 464 -10.98 -0.94 2.88
N ILE A 465 -10.31 -1.53 3.88
CA ILE A 465 -10.22 -2.98 4.09
C ILE A 465 -11.41 -3.41 4.95
N MET A 466 -12.56 -3.64 4.31
CA MET A 466 -13.83 -3.82 5.03
C MET A 466 -13.92 -5.19 5.71
N ALA A 467 -13.59 -6.28 5.00
CA ALA A 467 -13.66 -7.64 5.54
C ALA A 467 -12.29 -8.13 6.06
N ALA A 468 -11.69 -7.35 6.96
CA ALA A 468 -10.29 -7.51 7.35
C ALA A 468 -10.00 -8.74 8.22
N ASN A 469 -8.89 -9.43 7.93
CA ASN A 469 -8.24 -10.34 8.86
C ASN A 469 -7.50 -9.55 9.96
N ALA A 470 -7.50 -10.07 11.20
CA ALA A 470 -6.90 -9.40 12.34
C ALA A 470 -5.37 -9.52 12.45
N GLY A 471 -4.73 -10.61 12.00
CA GLY A 471 -3.26 -10.73 12.00
C GLY A 471 -2.61 -10.52 13.38
N LEU A 472 -1.50 -9.77 13.45
CA LEU A 472 -0.70 -9.60 14.67
C LEU A 472 -1.27 -8.54 15.64
N PRO A 473 -1.18 -8.77 16.97
CA PRO A 473 -1.47 -7.74 17.96
C PRO A 473 -0.31 -6.72 18.04
N LYS A 474 -0.55 -5.63 18.78
CA LYS A 474 0.40 -4.51 18.88
C LYS A 474 1.64 -4.87 19.69
N THR A 475 1.50 -5.73 20.70
CA THR A 475 2.59 -6.10 21.62
C THR A 475 2.82 -7.62 21.69
N LEU A 476 4.01 -8.02 22.14
CA LEU A 476 4.34 -9.44 22.36
C LEU A 476 3.47 -10.07 23.44
N ALA A 477 3.16 -9.35 24.53
CA ALA A 477 2.32 -9.87 25.62
C ALA A 477 0.87 -10.14 25.18
N GLU A 478 0.37 -9.35 24.22
CA GLU A 478 -0.95 -9.56 23.61
C GLU A 478 -1.00 -10.81 22.72
N ARG A 479 0.14 -11.36 22.29
CA ARG A 479 0.17 -12.60 21.48
C ARG A 479 -0.28 -13.82 22.29
N SER A 480 -0.06 -13.82 23.60
CA SER A 480 -0.47 -14.92 24.48
C SER A 480 -1.86 -14.75 25.08
N GLN A 481 -2.65 -13.79 24.58
CA GLN A 481 -4.01 -13.59 25.06
C GLN A 481 -4.98 -14.54 24.35
N PRO A 482 -6.05 -15.00 25.03
CA PRO A 482 -7.04 -15.90 24.44
C PRO A 482 -7.65 -15.38 23.14
N GLU A 483 -7.83 -14.06 22.98
CA GLU A 483 -8.33 -13.45 21.75
C GLU A 483 -7.41 -13.76 20.55
N HIS A 484 -6.09 -13.86 20.75
CA HIS A 484 -5.19 -14.25 19.69
C HIS A 484 -5.19 -15.76 19.47
N GLU A 485 -4.91 -16.53 20.52
CA GLU A 485 -4.63 -17.97 20.42
C GLU A 485 -5.89 -18.82 20.25
N ASN A 486 -7.02 -18.41 20.82
CA ASN A 486 -8.28 -19.17 20.81
C ASN A 486 -9.33 -18.60 19.85
N TYR A 487 -9.09 -17.43 19.24
CA TYR A 487 -10.03 -16.84 18.28
C TYR A 487 -9.39 -16.49 16.94
N PHE A 488 -8.49 -15.50 16.86
CA PHE A 488 -7.93 -15.07 15.57
C PHE A 488 -7.13 -16.16 14.85
N TRP A 489 -6.51 -17.07 15.61
CA TRP A 489 -5.84 -18.25 15.08
C TRP A 489 -6.77 -19.39 14.64
N ARG A 490 -8.09 -19.28 14.87
CA ARG A 490 -9.09 -20.33 14.62
C ARG A 490 -10.08 -19.95 13.52
N HIS A 491 -10.77 -20.95 12.98
CA HIS A 491 -11.77 -20.79 11.92
C HIS A 491 -12.82 -19.71 12.22
N ALA A 492 -13.35 -19.66 13.45
CA ALA A 492 -14.38 -18.68 13.80
C ALA A 492 -13.90 -17.22 13.85
N GLY A 493 -12.59 -16.97 13.94
CA GLY A 493 -12.00 -15.63 13.81
C GLY A 493 -11.70 -15.21 12.38
N ASN A 494 -12.14 -16.00 11.40
CA ASN A 494 -11.82 -15.87 9.98
C ASN A 494 -13.10 -15.94 9.12
N ASN A 495 -13.03 -15.40 7.90
CA ASN A 495 -14.16 -15.38 6.97
C ASN A 495 -14.20 -16.68 6.16
N THR A 496 -14.65 -17.76 6.79
CA THR A 496 -14.47 -19.14 6.29
C THR A 496 -15.72 -20.01 6.55
N MET A 497 -15.62 -21.31 6.27
CA MET A 497 -16.67 -22.30 6.55
C MET A 497 -16.37 -23.07 7.84
N ILE A 498 -17.41 -23.32 8.64
CA ILE A 498 -17.35 -24.25 9.78
C ILE A 498 -18.35 -25.38 9.53
N VAL A 499 -17.86 -26.61 9.54
CA VAL A 499 -18.66 -27.83 9.28
C VAL A 499 -19.06 -28.46 10.61
N ASN A 500 -20.36 -28.70 10.79
CA ASN A 500 -20.97 -29.31 11.99
C ASN A 500 -20.62 -28.62 13.33
N GLY A 501 -20.07 -27.41 13.31
CA GLY A 501 -19.57 -26.72 14.51
C GLY A 501 -18.28 -27.31 15.09
N THR A 502 -17.55 -28.15 14.34
CA THR A 502 -16.41 -28.92 14.86
C THR A 502 -15.08 -28.66 14.15
N THR A 503 -15.02 -27.75 13.18
CA THR A 503 -13.80 -27.52 12.38
C THR A 503 -12.62 -27.05 13.26
N HIS A 504 -11.48 -27.73 13.15
CA HIS A 504 -10.30 -27.51 14.00
C HIS A 504 -8.99 -27.85 13.27
N GLY A 505 -7.85 -27.48 13.87
CA GLY A 505 -6.52 -27.94 13.46
C GLY A 505 -5.97 -28.97 14.45
N ILE A 506 -4.80 -29.56 14.14
CA ILE A 506 -4.16 -30.59 14.99
C ILE A 506 -2.74 -30.21 15.40
N GLN A 507 -2.28 -30.79 16.51
CA GLN A 507 -0.93 -30.53 17.03
C GLN A 507 0.20 -31.17 16.19
N PRO A 508 0.12 -32.43 15.72
CA PRO A 508 1.17 -33.00 14.88
C PRO A 508 1.42 -32.15 13.63
N GLY A 509 2.67 -31.73 13.43
CA GLY A 509 3.06 -30.85 12.33
C GLY A 509 2.91 -29.35 12.60
N SER A 510 2.19 -28.94 13.67
CA SER A 510 2.06 -27.52 14.04
C SER A 510 3.43 -26.86 14.26
N TRP A 511 3.54 -25.58 13.90
CA TRP A 511 4.81 -24.85 13.98
C TRP A 511 5.13 -24.43 15.42
N ASN A 512 4.10 -24.30 16.26
CA ASN A 512 4.22 -23.99 17.68
C ASN A 512 3.66 -25.13 18.54
N SER A 513 4.26 -25.33 19.72
CA SER A 513 3.79 -26.30 20.71
C SER A 513 2.41 -25.90 21.25
N ASP A 514 1.58 -26.89 21.55
CA ASP A 514 0.22 -26.75 22.08
C ASP A 514 -0.71 -25.82 21.27
N SER A 515 -0.39 -25.51 20.02
CA SER A 515 -1.11 -24.54 19.21
C SER A 515 -2.23 -25.12 18.35
N TYR A 516 -2.18 -26.41 17.98
CA TYR A 516 -3.20 -27.07 17.14
C TYR A 516 -3.53 -26.30 15.85
N LEU A 517 -2.50 -25.82 15.16
CA LEU A 517 -2.61 -24.95 13.97
C LEU A 517 -2.41 -25.69 12.65
N TRP A 518 -2.04 -26.96 12.68
CA TRP A 518 -1.83 -27.71 11.45
C TRP A 518 -3.16 -27.95 10.74
N MET A 519 -3.20 -27.61 9.45
CA MET A 519 -4.27 -27.85 8.49
C MET A 519 -3.64 -28.16 7.13
N ASP A 520 -4.42 -28.80 6.26
CA ASP A 520 -4.02 -29.00 4.87
C ASP A 520 -3.87 -27.66 4.12
N THR A 521 -3.06 -27.66 3.06
CA THR A 521 -2.80 -26.48 2.24
C THR A 521 -3.89 -26.35 1.17
N THR A 522 -4.49 -25.16 1.09
CA THR A 522 -5.42 -24.86 0.00
C THR A 522 -4.66 -24.74 -1.33
N VAL A 523 -5.21 -25.31 -2.40
CA VAL A 523 -4.60 -25.35 -3.73
C VAL A 523 -5.43 -24.53 -4.72
N ASN A 524 -4.77 -23.68 -5.51
CA ASN A 524 -5.43 -22.99 -6.62
C ASN A 524 -5.74 -23.99 -7.74
N GLU A 525 -7.01 -24.28 -7.95
CA GLU A 525 -7.46 -25.18 -9.03
C GLU A 525 -7.57 -24.46 -10.36
N ALA A 526 -8.05 -23.21 -10.33
CA ALA A 526 -8.34 -22.43 -11.52
C ALA A 526 -8.19 -20.94 -11.23
N ALA A 527 -7.72 -20.19 -12.21
CA ALA A 527 -7.76 -18.73 -12.19
C ALA A 527 -7.62 -18.18 -13.60
N GLU A 528 -8.32 -17.07 -13.86
CA GLU A 528 -8.08 -16.23 -15.03
C GLU A 528 -8.05 -14.76 -14.57
N PRO A 529 -6.94 -14.04 -14.81
CA PRO A 529 -5.66 -14.58 -15.33
C PRO A 529 -4.99 -15.54 -14.33
N LYS A 530 -4.01 -16.31 -14.79
CA LYS A 530 -3.15 -17.09 -13.88
C LYS A 530 -2.19 -16.17 -13.12
N HIS A 531 -1.45 -16.72 -12.17
CA HIS A 531 -0.47 -16.00 -11.35
C HIS A 531 0.42 -15.04 -12.19
N LEU A 532 0.30 -13.74 -11.91
CA LEU A 532 1.04 -12.63 -12.56
C LEU A 532 0.82 -12.47 -14.08
N GLU A 533 -0.16 -13.16 -14.67
CA GLU A 533 -0.56 -12.94 -16.05
C GLU A 533 -1.47 -11.71 -16.20
N ASP A 534 -1.51 -11.15 -17.41
CA ASP A 534 -2.49 -10.12 -17.77
C ASP A 534 -3.85 -10.76 -18.05
N PRO A 535 -4.96 -10.11 -17.66
CA PRO A 535 -6.29 -10.63 -17.87
C PRO A 535 -6.64 -10.59 -19.36
N ILE A 536 -7.43 -11.56 -19.84
CA ILE A 536 -7.99 -11.44 -21.19
C ILE A 536 -9.04 -10.34 -21.24
N ASN A 537 -9.76 -10.05 -20.14
CA ASN A 537 -10.76 -8.99 -20.07
C ASN A 537 -10.56 -8.13 -18.80
N PRO A 538 -10.55 -6.79 -18.90
CA PRO A 538 -10.32 -5.92 -17.74
C PRO A 538 -11.47 -5.89 -16.72
N ASN A 539 -12.67 -6.36 -17.10
CA ASN A 539 -13.86 -6.32 -16.25
C ASN A 539 -14.09 -7.59 -15.44
N PHE A 540 -13.41 -8.70 -15.79
CA PHE A 540 -13.64 -10.00 -15.18
C PHE A 540 -12.32 -10.66 -14.79
N SER A 541 -12.23 -11.13 -13.56
CA SER A 541 -11.19 -12.05 -13.11
C SER A 541 -11.75 -13.02 -12.10
N PHE A 542 -11.15 -14.19 -11.94
CA PHE A 542 -11.50 -15.10 -10.85
C PHE A 542 -10.33 -15.95 -10.38
N ALA A 543 -10.43 -16.43 -9.14
CA ALA A 543 -9.63 -17.53 -8.63
C ALA A 543 -10.50 -18.53 -7.87
N THR A 544 -10.23 -19.82 -8.07
CA THR A 544 -10.82 -20.94 -7.34
C THR A 544 -9.76 -21.59 -6.46
N GLN A 545 -10.07 -21.74 -5.18
CA GLN A 545 -9.25 -22.39 -4.18
C GLN A 545 -9.97 -23.65 -3.69
N PHE A 546 -9.24 -24.76 -3.54
CA PHE A 546 -9.75 -26.04 -3.06
C PHE A 546 -8.95 -26.53 -1.84
N LEU A 547 -9.68 -27.02 -0.84
CA LEU A 547 -9.15 -27.62 0.37
C LEU A 547 -9.71 -29.04 0.51
N ASP A 548 -8.83 -30.02 0.43
CA ASP A 548 -9.10 -31.40 0.84
C ASP A 548 -8.74 -31.51 2.33
N ASP A 549 -9.70 -31.23 3.21
CA ASP A 549 -9.47 -31.11 4.64
C ASP A 549 -9.48 -32.50 5.28
N THR A 550 -8.29 -33.11 5.36
CA THR A 550 -8.11 -34.45 5.93
C THR A 550 -8.20 -34.44 7.46
N VAL A 551 -8.05 -33.27 8.09
CA VAL A 551 -8.22 -33.08 9.54
C VAL A 551 -9.69 -33.20 9.93
N ASN A 552 -10.55 -32.47 9.21
CA ASN A 552 -11.98 -32.39 9.50
C ASN A 552 -12.82 -33.39 8.69
N ASN A 553 -12.18 -34.14 7.78
CA ASN A 553 -12.80 -35.11 6.90
C ASN A 553 -13.92 -34.47 6.07
N ASP A 554 -13.59 -33.35 5.43
CA ASP A 554 -14.48 -32.58 4.57
C ASP A 554 -13.74 -32.03 3.33
N GLN A 555 -14.51 -31.55 2.36
CA GLN A 555 -14.00 -30.94 1.14
C GLN A 555 -14.65 -29.59 0.95
N GLN A 556 -13.82 -28.58 0.67
CA GLN A 556 -14.26 -27.21 0.51
C GLN A 556 -13.68 -26.59 -0.77
N LYS A 557 -14.49 -25.78 -1.46
CA LYS A 557 -14.07 -25.09 -2.69
C LYS A 557 -14.65 -23.69 -2.72
N ARG A 558 -13.82 -22.68 -2.85
CA ARG A 558 -14.25 -21.27 -2.91
C ARG A 558 -13.78 -20.60 -4.18
N THR A 559 -14.71 -19.93 -4.87
CA THR A 559 -14.40 -19.10 -6.04
C THR A 559 -14.68 -17.64 -5.69
N LEU A 560 -13.66 -16.79 -5.81
CA LEU A 560 -13.80 -15.34 -5.73
C LEU A 560 -13.56 -14.74 -7.11
N SER A 561 -14.49 -13.94 -7.59
CA SER A 561 -14.37 -13.20 -8.85
C SER A 561 -14.58 -11.71 -8.62
N THR A 562 -13.82 -10.88 -9.31
CA THR A 562 -14.09 -9.44 -9.39
C THR A 562 -14.84 -9.15 -10.69
N ILE A 563 -15.95 -8.43 -10.59
CA ILE A 563 -16.81 -8.08 -11.71
C ILE A 563 -17.01 -6.56 -11.72
N ARG A 564 -16.41 -5.90 -12.70
CA ARG A 564 -16.52 -4.45 -12.90
C ARG A 564 -17.73 -4.14 -13.76
N THR A 565 -18.61 -3.25 -13.32
CA THR A 565 -19.83 -2.86 -14.04
C THR A 565 -19.71 -1.48 -14.67
N SER A 566 -18.81 -0.63 -14.15
CA SER A 566 -18.42 0.66 -14.73
C SER A 566 -17.04 1.10 -14.22
N GLU A 567 -16.61 2.31 -14.58
CA GLU A 567 -15.41 2.93 -14.04
C GLU A 567 -15.45 3.16 -12.51
N THR A 568 -16.65 3.27 -11.93
CA THR A 568 -16.85 3.62 -10.52
C THR A 568 -17.59 2.56 -9.71
N THR A 569 -18.04 1.47 -10.35
CA THR A 569 -18.82 0.42 -9.71
C THR A 569 -18.34 -0.98 -10.10
N GLY A 570 -18.45 -1.90 -9.14
CA GLY A 570 -18.17 -3.31 -9.32
C GLY A 570 -18.48 -4.08 -8.04
N TYR A 571 -18.49 -5.39 -8.14
CA TYR A 571 -18.77 -6.27 -7.02
C TYR A 571 -17.89 -7.51 -7.04
N TYR A 572 -17.81 -8.19 -5.90
CA TYR A 572 -17.27 -9.54 -5.83
C TYR A 572 -18.38 -10.56 -5.98
N PHE A 573 -18.13 -11.60 -6.77
CA PHE A 573 -18.90 -12.84 -6.73
C PHE A 573 -18.13 -13.85 -5.88
N ASP A 574 -18.74 -14.33 -4.79
CA ASP A 574 -18.21 -15.39 -3.94
C ASP A 574 -19.12 -16.62 -4.01
N MET A 575 -18.55 -17.76 -4.38
CA MET A 575 -19.23 -19.05 -4.33
C MET A 575 -18.43 -20.03 -3.48
N PHE A 576 -19.03 -20.47 -2.37
CA PHE A 576 -18.38 -21.36 -1.41
C PHE A 576 -19.12 -22.70 -1.28
N ARG A 577 -18.50 -23.76 -1.80
CA ARG A 577 -18.94 -25.15 -1.70
C ARG A 577 -18.30 -25.82 -0.49
N SER A 578 -19.09 -26.62 0.23
CA SER A 578 -18.59 -27.45 1.33
C SER A 578 -19.43 -28.70 1.51
N LYS A 579 -18.76 -29.84 1.76
CA LYS A 579 -19.39 -31.11 2.16
C LYS A 579 -18.49 -31.86 3.14
N SER A 580 -19.09 -32.42 4.19
CA SER A 580 -18.43 -33.44 4.99
C SER A 580 -18.39 -34.76 4.23
N LEU A 581 -17.28 -35.49 4.36
CA LEU A 581 -17.18 -36.89 3.94
C LEU A 581 -17.73 -37.85 5.01
N GLY A 582 -18.16 -37.31 6.16
CA GLY A 582 -18.91 -38.00 7.21
C GLY A 582 -20.36 -37.51 7.28
N ALA A 583 -20.79 -37.08 8.47
CA ALA A 583 -22.13 -36.56 8.68
C ALA A 583 -22.25 -35.12 8.14
N ASN A 584 -23.27 -34.84 7.34
CA ASN A 584 -23.60 -33.49 6.89
C ASN A 584 -24.79 -32.94 7.69
N ASN A 585 -24.56 -32.53 8.94
CA ASN A 585 -25.65 -31.99 9.77
C ASN A 585 -25.96 -30.54 9.37
N PHE A 586 -24.94 -29.68 9.37
CA PHE A 586 -25.05 -28.29 8.96
C PHE A 586 -23.67 -27.70 8.61
N HIS A 587 -23.68 -26.60 7.87
CA HIS A 587 -22.51 -25.84 7.47
C HIS A 587 -22.77 -24.36 7.78
N ASP A 588 -21.86 -23.72 8.51
CA ASP A 588 -21.94 -22.30 8.87
C ASP A 588 -20.94 -21.49 8.04
N TYR A 589 -21.44 -20.58 7.20
CA TYR A 589 -20.63 -19.58 6.51
C TYR A 589 -20.40 -18.40 7.45
N ILE A 590 -19.14 -18.12 7.78
CA ILE A 590 -18.75 -17.06 8.72
C ILE A 590 -18.22 -15.86 7.95
N TYR A 591 -18.75 -14.67 8.26
CA TYR A 591 -18.32 -13.42 7.66
C TYR A 591 -18.23 -12.30 8.70
N HIS A 592 -17.08 -11.64 8.72
CA HIS A 592 -16.74 -10.50 9.53
C HIS A 592 -16.54 -9.30 8.62
N ASN A 593 -17.08 -8.16 9.03
CA ASN A 593 -16.83 -6.89 8.37
C ASN A 593 -16.67 -5.80 9.41
N LEU A 594 -15.91 -4.76 9.06
CA LEU A 594 -15.92 -3.52 9.80
C LEU A 594 -17.31 -2.88 9.70
N GLY A 595 -17.71 -2.19 10.76
CA GLY A 595 -19.00 -1.52 10.79
C GLY A 595 -19.43 -1.16 12.20
N ASP A 596 -20.30 -0.16 12.30
CA ASP A 596 -20.99 0.24 13.51
C ASP A 596 -22.32 -0.49 13.67
N ALA A 597 -22.91 -0.96 12.55
CA ALA A 597 -24.16 -1.69 12.52
C ALA A 597 -24.15 -2.80 11.46
N THR A 598 -24.98 -3.81 11.69
CA THR A 598 -25.31 -4.88 10.74
C THR A 598 -26.81 -4.94 10.55
N ASN A 599 -27.27 -4.65 9.34
CA ASN A 599 -28.67 -4.67 8.95
C ASN A 599 -28.94 -5.91 8.09
N ILE A 600 -29.88 -6.77 8.49
CA ILE A 600 -30.28 -7.96 7.72
C ILE A 600 -31.68 -7.70 7.21
N MET A 601 -31.82 -7.56 5.89
CA MET A 601 -33.03 -7.07 5.25
C MET A 601 -33.43 -7.97 4.08
N THR A 602 -34.70 -7.95 3.71
CA THR A 602 -35.14 -8.37 2.38
C THR A 602 -34.71 -7.35 1.33
N MET A 603 -34.74 -7.72 0.04
CA MET A 603 -34.25 -6.83 -1.05
C MET A 603 -35.00 -5.50 -1.18
N ASP A 604 -36.21 -5.36 -0.63
CA ASP A 604 -36.97 -4.11 -0.58
C ASP A 604 -36.59 -3.18 0.60
N GLY A 605 -35.61 -3.57 1.42
CA GLY A 605 -35.14 -2.83 2.58
C GLY A 605 -35.86 -3.15 3.91
N THR A 606 -36.80 -4.10 3.93
CA THR A 606 -37.47 -4.50 5.17
C THR A 606 -36.53 -5.31 6.08
N GLU A 607 -36.24 -4.79 7.28
CA GLU A 607 -35.43 -5.51 8.26
C GLU A 607 -36.11 -6.80 8.77
N LEU A 608 -35.31 -7.86 8.87
CA LEU A 608 -35.73 -9.15 9.41
C LEU A 608 -35.66 -9.16 10.94
N ALA A 609 -36.73 -9.67 11.57
CA ALA A 609 -36.74 -9.87 13.01
C ALA A 609 -35.73 -10.95 13.44
N VAL A 610 -35.07 -10.72 14.58
CA VAL A 610 -34.08 -11.62 15.16
C VAL A 610 -34.41 -11.99 16.60
N THR A 611 -33.91 -13.13 17.07
CA THR A 611 -34.08 -13.61 18.44
C THR A 611 -32.75 -14.11 19.04
N PRO A 612 -32.51 -13.97 20.35
CA PRO A 612 -31.28 -14.45 20.97
C PRO A 612 -31.06 -15.96 20.77
N THR A 613 -29.80 -16.37 20.58
CA THR A 613 -29.44 -17.79 20.42
C THR A 613 -28.17 -18.16 21.19
N THR A 614 -28.03 -19.43 21.58
CA THR A 614 -26.85 -19.95 22.30
C THR A 614 -25.99 -20.90 21.45
N ARG A 615 -26.26 -21.01 20.15
CA ARG A 615 -25.61 -21.95 19.21
C ARG A 615 -24.07 -21.87 19.18
N TYR A 616 -23.51 -20.70 19.46
CA TYR A 616 -22.09 -20.37 19.34
C TYR A 616 -21.34 -20.46 20.68
N GLN A 617 -22.01 -20.90 21.75
CA GLN A 617 -21.47 -20.95 23.13
C GLN A 617 -20.98 -22.35 23.51
N ASN A 618 -20.29 -23.03 22.59
CA ASN A 618 -19.72 -24.38 22.78
C ASN A 618 -18.35 -24.52 22.10
N ASP A 619 -17.66 -25.62 22.35
CA ASP A 619 -16.41 -26.02 21.67
C ASP A 619 -16.35 -27.55 21.55
N ILE A 620 -15.34 -28.07 20.86
CA ILE A 620 -15.11 -29.52 20.72
C ILE A 620 -14.41 -30.16 21.93
N GLY A 621 -14.15 -29.39 23.00
CA GLY A 621 -13.44 -29.84 24.19
C GLY A 621 -11.92 -29.92 24.08
N ASP A 622 -11.33 -29.40 22.99
CA ASP A 622 -9.88 -29.34 22.82
C ASP A 622 -9.22 -28.27 23.73
N LEU A 623 -7.89 -28.26 23.76
CA LEU A 623 -7.11 -27.30 24.55
C LEU A 623 -7.31 -25.86 24.06
N GLN A 624 -7.51 -25.71 22.75
CA GLN A 624 -7.53 -24.42 22.06
C GLN A 624 -8.93 -23.84 21.80
N LYS A 625 -9.98 -24.52 22.29
CA LYS A 625 -11.39 -24.09 22.24
C LYS A 625 -11.91 -23.90 20.81
N SER A 626 -11.53 -24.80 19.92
CA SER A 626 -11.98 -24.82 18.53
C SER A 626 -13.51 -24.99 18.44
N PRO A 627 -14.20 -24.32 17.49
CA PRO A 627 -13.63 -23.50 16.40
C PRO A 627 -13.35 -22.04 16.78
N GLY A 628 -13.53 -21.63 18.04
CA GLY A 628 -13.27 -20.27 18.54
C GLY A 628 -14.50 -19.35 18.64
N TRP A 629 -15.69 -19.79 18.22
CA TRP A 629 -16.89 -18.93 18.18
C TRP A 629 -17.46 -18.53 19.56
N ARG A 630 -16.84 -18.98 20.67
CA ARG A 630 -17.19 -18.52 22.03
C ARG A 630 -16.93 -17.03 22.24
N PHE A 631 -16.13 -16.43 21.37
CA PHE A 631 -15.90 -14.98 21.33
C PHE A 631 -17.01 -14.22 20.60
N PHE A 632 -18.01 -14.92 20.05
CA PHE A 632 -19.21 -14.27 19.52
C PHE A 632 -20.10 -13.83 20.68
N GLU A 633 -20.30 -12.53 20.74
CA GLU A 633 -21.17 -11.82 21.68
C GLU A 633 -22.46 -11.39 20.96
N ASP A 634 -23.52 -11.09 21.72
CA ASP A 634 -24.80 -10.58 21.20
C ASP A 634 -25.39 -11.38 20.01
N THR A 635 -25.30 -12.71 20.09
CA THR A 635 -25.74 -13.63 19.04
C THR A 635 -27.27 -13.64 18.90
N ASN A 636 -27.78 -13.10 17.79
CA ASN A 636 -29.20 -13.00 17.48
C ASN A 636 -29.50 -13.54 16.08
N VAL A 637 -30.42 -14.49 15.96
CA VAL A 637 -30.71 -15.25 14.73
C VAL A 637 -32.09 -14.92 14.15
N THR A 638 -32.20 -14.85 12.84
CA THR A 638 -33.47 -14.75 12.11
C THR A 638 -34.28 -16.06 12.19
N ALA A 639 -35.56 -16.01 11.85
CA ALA A 639 -36.25 -17.22 11.41
C ALA A 639 -35.58 -17.76 10.12
N ALA A 640 -35.73 -19.06 9.87
CA ALA A 640 -35.27 -19.65 8.61
C ALA A 640 -36.05 -19.05 7.43
N THR A 641 -35.35 -18.69 6.37
CA THR A 641 -35.94 -18.05 5.18
C THR A 641 -35.22 -18.49 3.92
N ASP A 642 -35.95 -18.60 2.82
CA ASP A 642 -35.46 -18.80 1.46
C ASP A 642 -35.64 -17.55 0.58
N ALA A 643 -36.01 -16.41 1.17
CA ALA A 643 -36.09 -15.13 0.46
C ALA A 643 -34.69 -14.62 0.08
N ALA A 644 -34.63 -13.74 -0.92
CA ALA A 644 -33.41 -13.01 -1.23
C ALA A 644 -33.13 -11.97 -0.14
N ILE A 645 -31.89 -11.94 0.36
CA ILE A 645 -31.48 -11.16 1.53
C ILE A 645 -30.38 -10.18 1.15
N GLN A 646 -30.48 -8.94 1.65
CA GLN A 646 -29.40 -7.96 1.70
C GLN A 646 -28.91 -7.82 3.13
N VAL A 647 -27.62 -8.10 3.36
CA VAL A 647 -26.92 -7.76 4.59
C VAL A 647 -26.08 -6.52 4.34
N ARG A 648 -26.29 -5.45 5.12
CA ARG A 648 -25.52 -4.21 5.01
C ARG A 648 -24.74 -3.93 6.28
N PHE A 649 -23.44 -3.67 6.13
CA PHE A 649 -22.58 -3.20 7.20
C PHE A 649 -22.30 -1.71 7.01
N ASP A 650 -22.61 -0.91 8.03
CA ASP A 650 -22.54 0.56 7.95
C ASP A 650 -21.27 1.04 8.62
N LEU A 651 -20.38 1.74 7.89
CA LEU A 651 -19.16 2.34 8.44
C LEU A 651 -19.35 3.85 8.58
N ASN A 652 -19.83 4.30 9.74
CA ASN A 652 -20.25 5.69 9.94
C ASN A 652 -19.13 6.70 9.74
N GLU A 653 -17.88 6.36 10.13
CA GLU A 653 -16.77 7.31 10.03
C GLU A 653 -16.44 7.67 8.58
N THR A 654 -16.54 6.71 7.67
CA THR A 654 -16.17 6.91 6.26
C THR A 654 -17.38 7.13 5.37
N ASN A 655 -18.59 7.02 5.92
CA ASN A 655 -19.85 6.99 5.19
C ASN A 655 -19.82 5.97 4.03
N THR A 656 -19.32 4.76 4.33
CA THR A 656 -19.25 3.65 3.38
C THR A 656 -20.01 2.43 3.88
N TYR A 657 -20.37 1.56 2.95
CA TYR A 657 -21.18 0.38 3.21
C TYR A 657 -20.63 -0.82 2.48
N MET A 658 -20.59 -1.97 3.16
CA MET A 658 -20.45 -3.26 2.49
C MET A 658 -21.84 -3.87 2.36
N ASN A 659 -22.30 -4.08 1.14
CA ASN A 659 -23.56 -4.75 0.84
C ASN A 659 -23.27 -6.19 0.42
N MET A 660 -23.89 -7.14 1.10
CA MET A 660 -23.81 -8.56 0.79
C MET A 660 -25.20 -9.03 0.37
N PHE A 661 -25.35 -9.50 -0.86
CA PHE A 661 -26.60 -10.00 -1.40
C PHE A 661 -26.58 -11.52 -1.52
N ALA A 662 -27.61 -12.18 -0.97
CA ALA A 662 -27.82 -13.61 -1.05
C ALA A 662 -29.09 -13.92 -1.88
N PRO A 663 -29.01 -14.74 -2.93
CA PRO A 663 -30.18 -15.10 -3.74
C PRO A 663 -31.21 -15.93 -2.95
N SER A 664 -32.46 -15.88 -3.40
CA SER A 664 -33.55 -16.72 -2.88
C SER A 664 -33.42 -18.20 -3.29
N GLY A 665 -34.17 -19.08 -2.63
CA GLY A 665 -34.37 -20.48 -3.04
C GLY A 665 -33.62 -21.52 -2.18
N VAL A 666 -32.84 -21.08 -1.19
CA VAL A 666 -32.21 -21.96 -0.20
C VAL A 666 -32.55 -21.50 1.21
N VAL A 667 -33.22 -22.35 1.97
CA VAL A 667 -33.60 -22.05 3.36
C VAL A 667 -32.34 -21.93 4.23
N ARG A 668 -32.11 -20.73 4.77
CA ARG A 668 -30.97 -20.39 5.64
C ARG A 668 -31.40 -19.58 6.85
N GLU A 669 -30.57 -19.60 7.88
CA GLU A 669 -30.73 -18.78 9.09
C GLU A 669 -29.53 -17.84 9.21
N TYR A 670 -29.79 -16.55 9.45
CA TYR A 670 -28.75 -15.53 9.55
C TYR A 670 -28.60 -15.09 11.00
N THR A 671 -27.42 -15.27 11.58
CA THR A 671 -27.10 -14.82 12.93
C THR A 671 -26.20 -13.60 12.87
N LYS A 672 -26.64 -12.47 13.44
CA LYS A 672 -25.76 -11.34 13.75
C LYS A 672 -25.07 -11.56 15.08
N ALA A 673 -23.79 -11.20 15.17
CA ALA A 673 -22.98 -11.27 16.38
C ALA A 673 -21.89 -10.19 16.38
N LEU A 674 -21.24 -10.03 17.53
CA LEU A 674 -20.08 -9.17 17.71
C LEU A 674 -18.85 -10.00 18.07
N GLY A 675 -17.69 -9.67 17.53
CA GLY A 675 -16.42 -10.30 17.89
C GLY A 675 -15.36 -9.31 18.40
N PRO A 676 -14.21 -9.81 18.87
CA PRO A 676 -13.03 -9.00 19.17
C PRO A 676 -12.69 -7.97 18.08
N ALA A 677 -12.13 -6.84 18.51
CA ALA A 677 -11.82 -5.73 17.61
C ALA A 677 -10.82 -6.09 16.52
N THR A 678 -11.06 -5.62 15.30
CA THR A 678 -10.12 -5.80 14.17
C THR A 678 -8.85 -4.99 14.39
N ARG A 679 -7.70 -5.67 14.33
CA ARG A 679 -6.40 -5.03 14.54
C ARG A 679 -5.95 -4.25 13.31
N GLU A 680 -5.28 -3.12 13.55
CA GLU A 680 -4.84 -2.16 12.53
C GLU A 680 -5.97 -1.58 11.65
N ALA A 681 -7.22 -1.67 12.15
CA ALA A 681 -8.33 -0.95 11.58
C ALA A 681 -8.19 0.56 11.87
N LYS A 682 -8.50 1.38 10.87
CA LYS A 682 -8.60 2.83 10.92
C LYS A 682 -9.99 3.18 11.42
N GLY A 683 -10.23 4.46 11.59
CA GLY A 683 -11.51 4.99 11.96
C GLY A 683 -12.13 4.49 13.25
N GLY A 684 -11.31 4.45 14.29
CA GLY A 684 -11.72 4.03 15.62
C GLY A 684 -12.08 2.54 15.75
N TYR A 685 -12.21 1.78 14.65
CA TYR A 685 -12.59 0.37 14.67
C TYR A 685 -11.56 -0.53 15.37
N ILE A 686 -10.33 -0.06 15.56
CA ILE A 686 -9.34 -0.70 16.44
C ILE A 686 -9.82 -0.86 17.89
N ASN A 687 -10.79 -0.04 18.31
CA ASN A 687 -11.37 -0.04 19.66
C ASN A 687 -12.84 -0.50 19.67
N LYS A 688 -13.41 -0.92 18.54
CA LYS A 688 -14.81 -1.34 18.42
C LYS A 688 -14.87 -2.84 18.17
N LYS A 689 -15.92 -3.50 18.67
CA LYS A 689 -16.20 -4.90 18.34
C LYS A 689 -16.49 -5.03 16.85
N THR A 690 -15.98 -6.10 16.25
CA THR A 690 -16.16 -6.38 14.82
C THR A 690 -17.55 -6.95 14.57
N GLN A 691 -18.23 -6.52 13.51
CA GLN A 691 -19.54 -7.04 13.14
C GLN A 691 -19.40 -8.41 12.48
N ILE A 692 -20.30 -9.34 12.82
CA ILE A 692 -20.26 -10.73 12.34
C ILE A 692 -21.64 -11.15 11.85
N VAL A 693 -21.67 -11.84 10.71
CA VAL A 693 -22.80 -12.63 10.27
C VAL A 693 -22.36 -14.10 10.09
N ALA A 694 -23.03 -15.00 10.81
CA ALA A 694 -22.91 -16.44 10.63
C ALA A 694 -24.19 -16.98 9.98
N ILE A 695 -24.06 -17.62 8.82
CA ILE A 695 -25.19 -18.10 8.02
C ILE A 695 -25.20 -19.61 8.06
N ARG A 696 -26.29 -20.19 8.58
CA ARG A 696 -26.44 -21.64 8.69
C ARG A 696 -27.27 -22.20 7.57
N GLN A 697 -26.77 -23.28 6.98
CA GLN A 697 -27.51 -24.18 6.10
C GLN A 697 -27.54 -25.57 6.73
N GLN A 698 -28.71 -26.21 6.74
CA GLN A 698 -28.85 -27.61 7.15
C GLN A 698 -28.43 -28.52 5.98
N GLY A 699 -27.73 -29.62 6.29
CA GLY A 699 -27.13 -30.47 5.26
C GLY A 699 -25.84 -29.89 4.67
N GLU A 700 -25.35 -30.50 3.60
CA GLU A 700 -24.17 -30.00 2.87
C GLU A 700 -24.45 -28.68 2.13
N ALA A 701 -23.39 -27.97 1.79
CA ALA A 701 -23.40 -26.79 0.93
C ALA A 701 -22.61 -27.04 -0.37
N TRP A 702 -22.66 -28.24 -0.95
CA TRP A 702 -21.90 -28.55 -2.18
C TRP A 702 -22.73 -28.39 -3.46
N ASN A 703 -23.90 -29.03 -3.51
CA ASN A 703 -24.86 -28.84 -4.61
C ASN A 703 -25.72 -27.57 -4.44
N LYS A 704 -25.84 -27.09 -3.20
CA LYS A 704 -26.49 -25.82 -2.84
C LYS A 704 -25.48 -24.90 -2.13
N PRO A 705 -24.40 -24.46 -2.81
CA PRO A 705 -23.39 -23.59 -2.23
C PRO A 705 -23.93 -22.27 -1.74
N TYR A 706 -23.17 -21.64 -0.87
CA TYR A 706 -23.32 -20.21 -0.62
C TYR A 706 -22.89 -19.45 -1.87
N VAL A 707 -23.75 -18.54 -2.35
CA VAL A 707 -23.45 -17.63 -3.44
C VAL A 707 -23.80 -16.25 -2.93
N HIS A 708 -22.80 -15.37 -2.85
CA HIS A 708 -22.95 -14.03 -2.31
C HIS A 708 -22.32 -13.01 -3.24
N ILE A 709 -23.00 -11.88 -3.42
CA ILE A 709 -22.48 -10.72 -4.13
C ILE A 709 -22.08 -9.68 -3.09
N PHE A 710 -20.81 -9.27 -3.07
CA PHE A 710 -20.32 -8.23 -2.17
C PHE A 710 -20.05 -6.93 -2.94
N GLU A 711 -20.80 -5.89 -2.64
CA GLU A 711 -20.65 -4.55 -3.22
C GLU A 711 -20.25 -3.52 -2.14
N PRO A 712 -18.96 -3.16 -2.08
CA PRO A 712 -18.51 -1.95 -1.39
C PRO A 712 -19.11 -0.72 -2.06
N SER A 713 -19.62 0.23 -1.28
CA SER A 713 -20.30 1.42 -1.82
C SER A 713 -20.12 2.63 -0.90
N LYS A 714 -20.24 3.83 -1.48
CA LYS A 714 -20.28 5.12 -0.75
C LYS A 714 -21.71 5.64 -0.56
N SER A 715 -22.71 4.81 -0.85
CA SER A 715 -24.13 5.14 -0.80
C SER A 715 -24.93 3.92 -0.40
N THR A 716 -26.05 4.12 0.29
CA THR A 716 -27.03 3.07 0.57
C THR A 716 -27.82 2.66 -0.69
N ASN A 717 -27.78 3.47 -1.76
CA ASN A 717 -28.31 3.10 -3.07
C ASN A 717 -27.26 2.28 -3.84
N THR A 718 -27.42 0.97 -3.81
CA THR A 718 -26.54 -0.02 -4.43
C THR A 718 -26.69 -0.07 -5.94
N SER A 719 -25.64 -0.42 -6.69
CA SER A 719 -25.81 -0.66 -8.14
C SER A 719 -26.49 -2.00 -8.36
N VAL A 720 -26.21 -3.01 -7.55
CA VAL A 720 -26.90 -4.30 -7.59
C VAL A 720 -28.35 -4.13 -7.14
N LYS A 721 -29.29 -4.56 -7.98
CA LYS A 721 -30.74 -4.47 -7.78
C LYS A 721 -31.40 -5.82 -7.54
N SER A 722 -30.93 -6.87 -8.20
CA SER A 722 -31.45 -8.23 -8.02
C SER A 722 -30.35 -9.28 -8.13
N VAL A 723 -30.54 -10.39 -7.42
CA VAL A 723 -29.68 -11.57 -7.48
C VAL A 723 -30.51 -12.84 -7.48
N GLU A 724 -30.26 -13.73 -8.44
CA GLU A 724 -30.98 -15.00 -8.60
C GLU A 724 -29.99 -16.15 -8.80
N HIS A 725 -30.31 -17.35 -8.31
CA HIS A 725 -29.48 -18.53 -8.57
C HIS A 725 -29.64 -19.04 -10.01
N LEU A 726 -28.53 -19.52 -10.60
CA LEU A 726 -28.56 -20.32 -11.82
C LEU A 726 -28.52 -21.81 -11.46
N TYR A 727 -29.34 -22.62 -12.13
CA TYR A 727 -29.53 -24.03 -11.80
C TYR A 727 -29.21 -24.98 -12.95
N ARG A 728 -28.51 -26.07 -12.65
CA ARG A 728 -28.39 -27.27 -13.50
C ARG A 728 -29.10 -28.42 -12.81
N GLY A 729 -30.38 -28.62 -13.11
CA GLY A 729 -31.24 -29.48 -12.30
C GLY A 729 -31.40 -28.89 -10.89
N GLU A 730 -31.05 -29.65 -9.85
CA GLU A 730 -31.09 -29.15 -8.45
C GLU A 730 -29.78 -28.51 -7.98
N VAL A 731 -28.75 -28.48 -8.82
CA VAL A 731 -27.42 -27.97 -8.48
C VAL A 731 -27.35 -26.48 -8.81
N ILE A 732 -26.94 -25.65 -7.86
CA ILE A 732 -26.64 -24.23 -8.09
C ILE A 732 -25.27 -24.13 -8.77
N VAL A 733 -25.25 -23.46 -9.92
CA VAL A 733 -24.09 -23.32 -10.81
C VAL A 733 -23.73 -21.88 -11.11
N GLY A 734 -24.31 -20.91 -10.39
CA GLY A 734 -24.00 -19.50 -10.61
C GLY A 734 -25.04 -18.55 -10.02
N ALA A 735 -24.96 -17.30 -10.47
CA ALA A 735 -25.98 -16.30 -10.23
C ALA A 735 -26.24 -15.44 -11.46
N LYS A 736 -27.50 -15.01 -11.64
CA LYS A 736 -27.87 -13.84 -12.44
C LYS A 736 -27.83 -12.63 -11.52
N VAL A 737 -27.14 -11.58 -11.91
CA VAL A 737 -27.02 -10.31 -11.18
C VAL A 737 -27.48 -9.19 -12.09
N GLU A 738 -28.47 -8.41 -11.66
CA GLU A 738 -28.89 -7.20 -12.37
C GLU A 738 -28.38 -5.98 -11.62
N SER A 739 -27.62 -5.14 -12.33
CA SER A 739 -27.07 -3.90 -11.82
C SER A 739 -27.58 -2.71 -12.63
N GLN A 740 -27.81 -1.60 -11.96
CA GLN A 740 -28.18 -0.32 -12.56
C GLN A 740 -27.10 0.72 -12.26
N ILE A 741 -26.52 1.28 -13.32
CA ILE A 741 -25.46 2.29 -13.27
C ILE A 741 -25.94 3.50 -14.06
N GLY A 742 -26.64 4.38 -13.35
CA GLY A 742 -27.41 5.43 -13.98
C GLY A 742 -28.43 4.91 -14.98
N ASP A 743 -28.30 5.33 -16.24
CA ASP A 743 -29.17 4.89 -17.34
C ASP A 743 -28.74 3.55 -17.95
N LYS A 744 -27.56 3.04 -17.54
CA LYS A 744 -27.07 1.75 -18.00
C LYS A 744 -27.60 0.62 -17.11
N VAL A 745 -28.20 -0.39 -17.74
CA VAL A 745 -28.54 -1.66 -17.09
C VAL A 745 -27.53 -2.71 -17.49
N VAL A 746 -27.07 -3.50 -16.54
CA VAL A 746 -26.13 -4.60 -16.73
C VAL A 746 -26.74 -5.88 -16.15
N THR A 747 -26.91 -6.91 -16.97
CA THR A 747 -27.31 -8.25 -16.55
C THR A 747 -26.13 -9.19 -16.73
N ASP A 748 -25.60 -9.69 -15.62
CA ASP A 748 -24.49 -10.64 -15.58
C ASP A 748 -25.00 -12.02 -15.19
N TYR A 749 -24.78 -13.01 -16.07
CA TYR A 749 -24.90 -14.43 -15.75
C TYR A 749 -23.52 -14.96 -15.42
N VAL A 750 -23.21 -15.04 -14.13
CA VAL A 750 -21.94 -15.54 -13.61
C VAL A 750 -22.07 -17.03 -13.35
N ILE A 751 -21.38 -17.84 -14.16
CA ILE A 751 -21.45 -19.30 -14.13
C ILE A 751 -20.18 -19.84 -13.48
N CYS A 752 -20.35 -20.66 -12.46
CA CYS A 752 -19.29 -21.36 -11.73
C CYS A 752 -19.76 -22.80 -11.47
N GLN A 753 -19.35 -23.73 -12.33
CA GLN A 753 -19.61 -25.16 -12.19
C GLN A 753 -18.59 -25.80 -11.22
N GLU A 754 -18.71 -27.10 -10.98
CA GLU A 754 -17.86 -27.80 -10.03
C GLU A 754 -16.45 -28.07 -10.57
N ASP A 755 -16.34 -28.25 -11.88
CA ASP A 755 -15.10 -28.50 -12.62
C ASP A 755 -15.29 -28.24 -14.13
N ALA A 756 -14.19 -28.20 -14.89
CA ALA A 756 -14.18 -27.87 -16.31
C ALA A 756 -14.83 -28.91 -17.24
N SER A 757 -15.16 -30.11 -16.75
CA SER A 757 -15.80 -31.17 -17.55
C SER A 757 -17.33 -31.03 -17.64
N LYS A 758 -17.92 -30.13 -16.85
CA LYS A 758 -19.37 -29.98 -16.76
C LYS A 758 -19.95 -29.24 -17.96
N VAL A 759 -21.17 -29.63 -18.32
CA VAL A 759 -21.98 -28.99 -19.37
C VAL A 759 -23.23 -28.40 -18.71
N LEU A 760 -23.51 -27.14 -19.00
CA LEU A 760 -24.69 -26.39 -18.58
C LEU A 760 -25.53 -26.03 -19.80
N SER A 761 -26.83 -26.26 -19.69
CA SER A 761 -27.86 -25.83 -20.65
C SER A 761 -28.94 -25.07 -19.89
N LEU A 762 -29.16 -23.81 -20.24
CA LEU A 762 -30.21 -22.93 -19.72
C LEU A 762 -31.03 -22.41 -20.91
N PRO A 763 -31.99 -23.21 -21.43
CA PRO A 763 -32.70 -22.90 -22.67
C PRO A 763 -33.55 -21.62 -22.57
N ASP A 764 -34.11 -21.33 -21.39
CA ASP A 764 -34.99 -20.17 -21.17
C ASP A 764 -34.28 -18.83 -21.38
N VAL A 765 -32.95 -18.79 -21.18
CA VAL A 765 -32.10 -17.62 -21.42
C VAL A 765 -31.12 -17.86 -22.58
N GLY A 766 -31.21 -19.00 -23.27
CA GLY A 766 -30.39 -19.34 -24.42
C GLY A 766 -28.90 -19.55 -24.12
N ILE A 767 -28.54 -19.97 -22.90
CA ILE A 767 -27.13 -20.21 -22.52
C ILE A 767 -26.77 -21.69 -22.65
N GLU A 768 -25.65 -21.98 -23.32
CA GLU A 768 -24.99 -23.29 -23.31
C GLU A 768 -23.51 -23.09 -22.95
N PHE A 769 -23.00 -23.80 -21.97
CA PHE A 769 -21.61 -23.67 -21.51
C PHE A 769 -20.98 -25.02 -21.20
N THR A 770 -19.76 -25.25 -21.68
CA THR A 770 -18.90 -26.37 -21.26
C THR A 770 -17.65 -25.81 -20.61
N GLY A 771 -17.49 -26.00 -19.29
CA GLY A 771 -16.37 -25.45 -18.54
C GLY A 771 -16.65 -25.23 -17.06
N HIS A 772 -15.68 -24.63 -16.37
CA HIS A 772 -15.72 -24.34 -14.94
C HIS A 772 -16.27 -22.95 -14.66
N PHE A 773 -15.73 -21.90 -15.30
CA PHE A 773 -16.10 -20.51 -15.03
C PHE A 773 -16.33 -19.68 -16.29
N ALA A 774 -17.45 -18.97 -16.36
CA ALA A 774 -17.82 -18.08 -17.46
C ALA A 774 -18.70 -16.93 -17.00
N VAL A 775 -18.71 -15.84 -17.76
CA VAL A 775 -19.63 -14.71 -17.59
C VAL A 775 -20.29 -14.42 -18.93
N VAL A 776 -21.61 -14.33 -18.94
CA VAL A 776 -22.37 -13.69 -20.03
C VAL A 776 -22.90 -12.37 -19.50
N ARG A 777 -22.48 -11.26 -20.10
CA ARG A 777 -23.02 -9.94 -19.80
C ARG A 777 -23.91 -9.47 -20.94
N TYR A 778 -25.11 -9.03 -20.63
CA TYR A 778 -25.85 -8.10 -21.47
C TYR A 778 -25.80 -6.72 -20.80
N GLU A 779 -25.36 -5.70 -21.50
CA GLU A 779 -25.43 -4.32 -21.01
C GLU A 779 -26.08 -3.41 -22.03
N GLN A 780 -26.98 -2.54 -21.57
CA GLN A 780 -27.69 -1.60 -22.41
C GLN A 780 -27.67 -0.21 -21.77
N SER A 781 -27.18 0.76 -22.53
CA SER A 781 -27.42 2.20 -22.30
C SER A 781 -28.64 2.65 -23.13
N ILE A 782 -28.97 3.94 -23.14
CA ILE A 782 -30.17 4.45 -23.81
C ILE A 782 -30.32 3.97 -25.27
N ASP A 783 -29.26 4.02 -26.06
CA ASP A 783 -29.28 3.78 -27.51
C ASP A 783 -28.35 2.66 -27.98
N LYS A 784 -27.64 2.01 -27.05
CA LYS A 784 -26.61 0.99 -27.36
C LYS A 784 -26.72 -0.20 -26.43
N ALA A 785 -26.54 -1.39 -26.99
CA ALA A 785 -26.49 -2.62 -26.23
C ALA A 785 -25.31 -3.50 -26.67
N TYR A 786 -24.74 -4.21 -25.71
CA TYR A 786 -23.62 -5.11 -25.92
C TYR A 786 -23.84 -6.43 -25.19
N ILE A 787 -23.42 -7.51 -25.85
CA ILE A 787 -23.25 -8.82 -25.25
C ILE A 787 -21.76 -9.08 -25.10
N THR A 788 -21.31 -9.41 -23.89
CA THR A 788 -19.96 -9.94 -23.66
C THR A 788 -20.05 -11.41 -23.26
N LEU A 789 -19.38 -12.26 -24.02
CA LEU A 789 -19.13 -13.66 -23.69
C LEU A 789 -17.71 -13.77 -23.14
N TYR A 790 -17.55 -14.31 -21.94
CA TYR A 790 -16.25 -14.52 -21.31
C TYR A 790 -16.16 -15.95 -20.78
N ILE A 791 -15.10 -16.66 -21.14
CA ILE A 791 -14.72 -17.97 -20.63
C ILE A 791 -13.41 -17.77 -19.86
N GLY A 792 -13.47 -17.88 -18.54
CA GLY A 792 -12.28 -17.87 -17.69
C GLY A 792 -11.61 -19.25 -17.65
N GLU A 793 -12.41 -20.32 -17.62
CA GLU A 793 -11.95 -21.69 -17.79
C GLU A 793 -13.05 -22.57 -18.39
N GLY A 794 -12.85 -23.05 -19.63
CA GLY A 794 -13.83 -23.87 -20.35
C GLY A 794 -13.48 -24.02 -21.82
N THR A 795 -14.37 -24.66 -22.59
CA THR A 795 -14.15 -24.93 -24.02
C THR A 795 -15.10 -24.17 -24.93
N SER A 796 -16.35 -23.95 -24.51
CA SER A 796 -17.36 -23.26 -25.33
C SER A 796 -18.44 -22.58 -24.50
N LEU A 797 -18.93 -21.45 -25.01
CA LEU A 797 -20.02 -20.65 -24.43
C LEU A 797 -20.91 -20.11 -25.56
N THR A 798 -22.22 -20.26 -25.41
CA THR A 798 -23.24 -19.72 -26.33
C THR A 798 -24.26 -18.92 -25.54
N TYR A 799 -24.72 -17.81 -26.12
CA TYR A 799 -25.85 -17.01 -25.66
C TYR A 799 -26.70 -16.60 -26.86
N GLY A 800 -27.92 -17.16 -26.96
CA GLY A 800 -28.80 -16.97 -28.11
C GLY A 800 -28.14 -17.42 -29.40
N SER A 801 -27.98 -16.50 -30.37
CA SER A 801 -27.33 -16.79 -31.66
C SER A 801 -25.80 -16.64 -31.65
N HIS A 802 -25.24 -16.17 -30.53
CA HIS A 802 -23.82 -15.84 -30.42
C HIS A 802 -23.05 -16.94 -29.69
N SER A 803 -21.90 -17.31 -30.24
CA SER A 803 -21.01 -18.31 -29.63
C SER A 803 -19.57 -17.82 -29.54
N LEU A 804 -18.86 -18.45 -28.60
CA LEU A 804 -17.44 -18.30 -28.29
C LEU A 804 -16.85 -19.70 -28.05
N THR A 805 -15.74 -20.00 -28.72
CA THR A 805 -14.90 -21.16 -28.46
C THR A 805 -13.61 -20.69 -27.81
N ALA A 806 -13.18 -21.37 -26.75
CA ALA A 806 -11.97 -21.01 -26.04
C ALA A 806 -10.70 -21.32 -26.86
N ASP A 807 -9.60 -20.68 -26.49
CA ASP A 807 -8.26 -20.96 -27.03
C ASP A 807 -7.64 -22.24 -26.44
N ALA A 808 -6.39 -22.53 -26.79
CA ALA A 808 -5.65 -23.70 -26.29
C ALA A 808 -5.37 -23.68 -24.78
N SER A 809 -5.55 -22.52 -24.13
CA SER A 809 -5.46 -22.35 -22.68
C SER A 809 -6.82 -22.46 -21.98
N ASN A 810 -7.87 -22.87 -22.71
CA ASN A 810 -9.25 -23.00 -22.24
C ASN A 810 -9.85 -21.68 -21.72
N LYS A 811 -9.45 -20.54 -22.30
CA LYS A 811 -10.04 -19.24 -22.01
C LYS A 811 -10.40 -18.48 -23.29
N GLY A 812 -11.26 -17.48 -23.21
CA GLY A 812 -11.64 -16.68 -24.37
C GLY A 812 -12.62 -15.57 -24.03
N GLN A 813 -12.72 -14.57 -24.91
CA GLN A 813 -13.73 -13.52 -24.78
C GLN A 813 -14.24 -13.06 -26.14
N LYS A 814 -15.43 -12.46 -26.15
CA LYS A 814 -16.04 -11.84 -27.33
C LYS A 814 -17.04 -10.77 -26.91
N VAL A 815 -16.86 -9.54 -27.40
CA VAL A 815 -17.81 -8.43 -27.22
C VAL A 815 -18.56 -8.24 -28.54
N ILE A 816 -19.87 -8.09 -28.46
CA ILE A 816 -20.78 -8.06 -29.60
C ILE A 816 -21.75 -6.91 -29.39
N GLU A 817 -21.76 -5.94 -30.29
CA GLU A 817 -22.82 -4.93 -30.32
C GLU A 817 -24.11 -5.55 -30.86
N VAL A 818 -25.22 -5.29 -30.19
CA VAL A 818 -26.56 -5.75 -30.56
C VAL A 818 -27.55 -4.59 -30.59
N GLU A 819 -28.69 -4.79 -31.24
CA GLU A 819 -29.74 -3.77 -31.26
C GLU A 819 -30.25 -3.53 -29.83
N ALA A 820 -30.26 -2.26 -29.41
CA ALA A 820 -30.84 -1.86 -28.13
C ALA A 820 -32.37 -1.94 -28.19
N ASP A 821 -32.99 -2.45 -27.13
CA ASP A 821 -34.44 -2.43 -27.01
C ASP A 821 -34.92 -1.02 -26.64
N LEU A 822 -35.37 -0.27 -27.65
CA LEU A 822 -35.89 1.08 -27.47
C LEU A 822 -37.35 1.11 -27.00
N SER A 823 -38.09 -0.01 -27.03
CA SER A 823 -39.50 0.00 -26.60
C SER A 823 -39.62 -0.01 -25.07
N ARG A 824 -38.61 -0.55 -24.38
CA ARG A 824 -38.53 -0.58 -22.90
C ARG A 824 -37.36 0.23 -22.33
N VAL A 825 -36.79 1.16 -23.10
CA VAL A 825 -35.77 2.07 -22.55
C VAL A 825 -36.36 2.98 -21.48
N LEU A 826 -35.63 3.17 -20.39
CA LEU A 826 -35.94 4.15 -19.37
C LEU A 826 -34.64 4.84 -18.99
N GLY A 827 -34.67 6.16 -18.79
CA GLY A 827 -33.50 6.93 -18.41
C GLY A 827 -33.78 8.43 -18.35
N PHE A 828 -32.72 9.22 -18.22
CA PHE A 828 -32.83 10.67 -18.14
C PHE A 828 -32.17 11.30 -19.35
N LYS A 829 -32.76 12.37 -19.87
CA LYS A 829 -32.20 13.11 -20.99
C LYS A 829 -31.32 14.24 -20.47
N ASN A 830 -30.08 14.28 -20.94
CA ASN A 830 -29.07 15.27 -20.56
C ASN A 830 -28.67 15.25 -19.06
N LEU A 831 -29.00 14.17 -18.35
CA LEU A 831 -28.56 13.96 -16.98
C LEU A 831 -27.80 12.64 -16.89
N GLU A 832 -26.70 12.64 -16.15
CA GLU A 832 -25.87 11.45 -15.92
C GLU A 832 -25.76 11.15 -14.43
N ASN A 833 -25.44 9.90 -14.10
CA ASN A 833 -25.30 9.51 -12.70
C ASN A 833 -24.04 10.14 -12.12
N ASN A 834 -24.17 10.66 -10.90
CA ASN A 834 -23.19 11.48 -10.20
C ASN A 834 -22.80 12.77 -10.94
N GLN A 835 -23.60 13.24 -11.90
CA GLN A 835 -23.36 14.52 -12.53
C GLN A 835 -23.38 15.62 -11.47
N GLU A 836 -22.29 16.37 -11.41
CA GLU A 836 -22.18 17.51 -10.52
C GLU A 836 -22.94 18.71 -11.10
N ILE A 837 -23.92 19.19 -10.35
CA ILE A 837 -24.76 20.34 -10.68
C ILE A 837 -24.32 21.52 -9.80
N PRO A 838 -24.04 22.71 -10.37
CA PRO A 838 -23.63 23.86 -9.59
C PRO A 838 -24.63 24.20 -8.47
N LYS A 839 -24.13 24.58 -7.29
CA LYS A 839 -25.01 24.99 -6.18
C LYS A 839 -25.87 26.19 -6.57
N GLY A 840 -27.11 26.18 -6.10
CA GLY A 840 -28.12 27.18 -6.40
C GLY A 840 -28.82 27.01 -7.76
N THR A 841 -28.51 25.94 -8.49
CA THR A 841 -29.19 25.63 -9.77
C THR A 841 -30.67 25.31 -9.54
N ASN A 842 -31.52 25.73 -10.48
CA ASN A 842 -32.90 25.24 -10.64
C ASN A 842 -32.92 24.24 -11.79
N LEU A 843 -33.22 22.98 -11.51
CA LEU A 843 -33.12 21.92 -12.51
C LEU A 843 -34.49 21.52 -13.07
N THR A 844 -34.54 21.31 -14.40
CA THR A 844 -35.65 20.66 -15.10
C THR A 844 -35.22 19.24 -15.43
N VAL A 845 -36.13 18.27 -15.30
CA VAL A 845 -35.85 16.86 -15.60
C VAL A 845 -36.66 16.44 -16.81
N GLU A 846 -35.99 15.88 -17.83
CA GLU A 846 -36.63 15.25 -18.98
C GLU A 846 -36.31 13.75 -18.95
N GLY A 847 -37.36 12.91 -19.01
CA GLY A 847 -37.25 11.46 -19.04
C GLY A 847 -37.20 10.92 -20.47
N ILE A 848 -36.42 9.87 -20.66
CA ILE A 848 -36.47 9.02 -21.85
C ILE A 848 -37.30 7.80 -21.45
N VAL A 849 -38.45 7.63 -22.09
CA VAL A 849 -39.41 6.57 -21.74
C VAL A 849 -39.81 5.87 -23.04
N GLY A 850 -39.56 4.56 -23.08
CA GLY A 850 -39.86 3.69 -24.22
C GLY A 850 -41.34 3.57 -24.50
N THR A 851 -41.67 3.14 -25.71
CA THR A 851 -43.05 3.11 -26.23
C THR A 851 -43.97 2.10 -25.54
N ASP A 852 -43.43 1.13 -24.80
CA ASP A 852 -44.24 0.12 -24.11
C ASP A 852 -44.79 0.63 -22.78
N PHE A 853 -44.21 1.71 -22.23
CA PHE A 853 -44.70 2.34 -21.01
C PHE A 853 -45.86 3.28 -21.32
N THR A 854 -46.88 3.25 -20.47
CA THR A 854 -48.09 4.07 -20.57
C THR A 854 -48.03 5.30 -19.66
N GLU A 855 -47.24 5.25 -18.60
CA GLU A 855 -47.01 6.37 -17.69
C GLU A 855 -45.59 6.36 -17.12
N ALA A 856 -45.10 7.54 -16.74
CA ALA A 856 -43.85 7.71 -16.00
C ALA A 856 -44.03 8.71 -14.86
N THR A 857 -43.48 8.40 -13.70
CA THR A 857 -43.54 9.20 -12.48
C THR A 857 -42.14 9.59 -12.06
N LEU A 858 -41.90 10.90 -11.85
CA LEU A 858 -40.64 11.39 -11.31
C LEU A 858 -40.73 11.47 -9.78
N TYR A 859 -39.68 11.02 -9.12
CA TYR A 859 -39.43 11.20 -7.70
C TYR A 859 -38.11 11.94 -7.50
N VAL A 860 -38.06 12.86 -6.54
CA VAL A 860 -36.82 13.47 -6.04
C VAL A 860 -36.73 13.23 -4.54
N ASN A 861 -35.64 12.61 -4.07
CA ASN A 861 -35.46 12.25 -2.67
C ASN A 861 -36.67 11.47 -2.10
N ASN A 862 -37.20 10.54 -2.89
CA ASN A 862 -38.42 9.76 -2.64
C ASN A 862 -39.74 10.58 -2.55
N VAL A 863 -39.71 11.88 -2.82
CA VAL A 863 -40.92 12.71 -2.96
C VAL A 863 -41.45 12.58 -4.38
N ASN A 864 -42.71 12.19 -4.53
CA ASN A 864 -43.38 12.13 -5.83
C ASN A 864 -43.60 13.55 -6.38
N VAL A 865 -42.95 13.87 -7.50
CA VAL A 865 -43.05 15.17 -8.18
C VAL A 865 -44.29 15.21 -9.09
N GLY A 866 -44.65 14.07 -9.70
CA GLY A 866 -45.83 13.94 -10.53
C GLY A 866 -45.69 12.87 -11.62
N THR A 867 -46.83 12.38 -12.09
CA THR A 867 -46.94 11.38 -13.17
C THR A 867 -47.33 12.06 -14.48
N LEU A 868 -46.67 11.66 -15.57
CA LEU A 868 -46.98 12.05 -16.94
C LEU A 868 -47.35 10.79 -17.74
N THR A 869 -48.38 10.87 -18.58
CA THR A 869 -48.92 9.74 -19.36
C THR A 869 -48.66 9.86 -20.86
N GLU A 870 -48.05 10.96 -21.31
CA GLU A 870 -47.77 11.24 -22.72
C GLU A 870 -46.41 11.94 -22.88
N ALA A 871 -45.70 11.62 -23.96
CA ALA A 871 -44.43 12.27 -24.30
C ALA A 871 -44.65 13.71 -24.84
N PRO A 872 -43.70 14.65 -24.63
CA PRO A 872 -42.42 14.48 -23.94
C PRO A 872 -42.58 14.49 -22.41
N TYR A 873 -41.85 13.60 -21.73
CA TYR A 873 -41.87 13.44 -20.28
C TYR A 873 -40.98 14.50 -19.61
N VAL A 874 -41.44 15.75 -19.56
CA VAL A 874 -40.68 16.90 -19.02
C VAL A 874 -41.33 17.41 -17.73
N TRP A 875 -40.61 17.29 -16.62
CA TRP A 875 -40.98 17.89 -15.33
C TRP A 875 -40.25 19.23 -15.17
N SER A 876 -41.02 20.31 -15.12
CA SER A 876 -40.53 21.68 -14.92
C SER A 876 -41.06 22.25 -13.61
N SER A 877 -40.35 23.23 -13.04
CA SER A 877 -40.70 23.85 -11.75
C SER A 877 -40.75 22.86 -10.58
N ILE A 878 -39.75 21.98 -10.50
CA ILE A 878 -39.62 20.93 -9.48
C ILE A 878 -39.19 21.60 -8.15
N PRO A 879 -40.05 21.67 -7.12
CA PRO A 879 -39.71 22.35 -5.86
C PRO A 879 -38.45 21.79 -5.20
N GLU A 880 -38.27 20.48 -5.24
CA GLU A 880 -37.15 19.75 -4.64
C GLU A 880 -35.82 20.01 -5.36
N LEU A 881 -35.87 20.48 -6.62
CA LEU A 881 -34.68 20.83 -7.42
C LEU A 881 -34.61 22.34 -7.71
N THR A 882 -35.21 23.16 -6.83
CA THR A 882 -35.10 24.62 -6.84
C THR A 882 -34.00 25.05 -5.87
N ASN A 883 -33.07 25.88 -6.32
CA ASN A 883 -31.92 26.37 -5.56
C ASN A 883 -31.17 25.21 -4.89
N MET A 884 -30.73 24.24 -5.69
CA MET A 884 -30.10 23.00 -5.21
C MET A 884 -28.88 23.28 -4.33
N THR A 885 -28.97 22.96 -3.04
CA THR A 885 -27.90 23.17 -2.04
C THR A 885 -27.46 21.92 -1.30
N ASP A 886 -28.19 20.81 -1.39
CA ASP A 886 -27.81 19.55 -0.75
C ASP A 886 -26.68 18.88 -1.53
N LEU A 887 -25.81 18.14 -0.84
CA LEU A 887 -24.64 17.49 -1.46
C LEU A 887 -25.03 16.46 -2.53
N SER A 888 -26.23 15.91 -2.44
CA SER A 888 -26.77 15.02 -3.45
C SER A 888 -28.30 15.07 -3.49
N TYR A 889 -28.82 14.74 -4.67
CA TYR A 889 -30.24 14.58 -4.96
C TYR A 889 -30.45 13.24 -5.64
N LEU A 890 -31.31 12.39 -5.08
CA LEU A 890 -31.70 11.13 -5.70
C LEU A 890 -32.90 11.38 -6.59
N ILE A 891 -32.70 11.36 -7.91
CA ILE A 891 -33.80 11.46 -8.87
C ILE A 891 -34.13 10.08 -9.40
N LYS A 892 -35.41 9.74 -9.41
CA LYS A 892 -35.90 8.44 -9.87
C LYS A 892 -37.07 8.61 -10.83
N ILE A 893 -37.00 7.99 -11.99
CA ILE A 893 -38.15 7.82 -12.88
C ILE A 893 -38.63 6.39 -12.71
N GLU A 894 -39.93 6.25 -12.44
CA GLU A 894 -40.65 4.98 -12.41
C GLU A 894 -41.61 4.96 -13.60
N ALA A 895 -41.50 3.99 -14.51
CA ALA A 895 -42.39 3.81 -15.64
C ALA A 895 -43.19 2.53 -15.51
N LYS A 896 -44.46 2.55 -15.94
CA LYS A 896 -45.36 1.39 -15.94
C LYS A 896 -45.86 1.09 -17.32
N ASP A 897 -45.92 -0.18 -17.68
CA ASP A 897 -46.55 -0.64 -18.91
C ASP A 897 -48.05 -0.93 -18.71
N ALA A 898 -48.73 -1.31 -19.80
CA ALA A 898 -50.16 -1.63 -19.78
C ALA A 898 -50.54 -2.88 -18.94
N SER A 899 -49.55 -3.64 -18.47
CA SER A 899 -49.71 -4.80 -17.59
C SER A 899 -49.32 -4.51 -16.14
N ASP A 900 -49.17 -3.23 -15.78
CA ASP A 900 -48.72 -2.75 -14.47
C ASP A 900 -47.30 -3.23 -14.08
N VAL A 901 -46.47 -3.64 -15.06
CA VAL A 901 -45.06 -3.96 -14.79
C VAL A 901 -44.29 -2.65 -14.66
N VAL A 902 -43.63 -2.49 -13.52
CA VAL A 902 -42.85 -1.30 -13.17
C VAL A 902 -41.39 -1.50 -13.56
N GLU A 903 -40.81 -0.50 -14.21
CA GLU A 903 -39.36 -0.32 -14.28
C GLU A 903 -38.96 1.01 -13.65
N GLU A 904 -37.80 1.04 -12.99
CA GLU A 904 -37.27 2.28 -12.44
C GLU A 904 -35.84 2.55 -12.90
N ARG A 905 -35.51 3.83 -13.00
CA ARG A 905 -34.14 4.33 -13.17
C ARG A 905 -33.91 5.45 -12.20
N THR A 906 -32.71 5.45 -11.65
CA THR A 906 -32.31 6.32 -10.56
C THR A 906 -30.94 6.89 -10.88
N LEU A 907 -30.82 8.20 -10.81
CA LEU A 907 -29.55 8.92 -10.79
C LEU A 907 -29.36 9.57 -9.44
N THR A 908 -28.12 9.58 -8.98
CA THR A 908 -27.69 10.53 -7.97
C THR A 908 -27.16 11.75 -8.72
N LEU A 909 -27.73 12.93 -8.51
CA LEU A 909 -27.09 14.17 -8.90
C LEU A 909 -26.28 14.66 -7.70
N LEU A 910 -25.07 15.14 -7.94
CA LEU A 910 -24.23 15.72 -6.90
C LEU A 910 -24.31 17.24 -7.00
N THR A 911 -24.00 17.91 -5.90
CA THR A 911 -23.54 19.29 -5.96
C THR A 911 -22.13 19.35 -5.42
N PRO A 912 -21.32 20.36 -5.82
CA PRO A 912 -19.95 20.48 -5.33
C PRO A 912 -19.91 20.40 -3.80
N LYS A 913 -19.06 19.52 -3.27
CA LYS A 913 -18.81 19.45 -1.82
C LYS A 913 -18.24 20.77 -1.29
N GLN A 914 -17.56 21.49 -2.17
CA GLN A 914 -16.95 22.78 -1.93
C GLN A 914 -17.40 23.78 -2.97
N TRP A 915 -17.69 25.02 -2.55
CA TRP A 915 -17.99 26.10 -3.49
C TRP A 915 -17.64 27.46 -2.89
N ALA A 916 -17.36 28.41 -3.77
CA ALA A 916 -16.98 29.77 -3.40
C ALA A 916 -17.98 30.42 -2.43
N TYR A 917 -17.45 31.09 -1.42
CA TYR A 917 -18.25 31.95 -0.55
C TYR A 917 -18.50 33.30 -1.24
N THR A 918 -19.47 33.31 -2.16
CA THR A 918 -19.93 34.51 -2.88
C THR A 918 -21.46 34.57 -2.89
N PRO A 919 -22.07 35.76 -3.07
CA PRO A 919 -23.54 35.90 -3.07
C PRO A 919 -24.27 35.04 -4.12
N ASP A 920 -23.60 34.69 -5.22
CA ASP A 920 -24.12 33.85 -6.30
C ASP A 920 -23.44 32.47 -6.37
N ASN A 921 -22.65 32.09 -5.36
CA ASN A 921 -21.90 30.84 -5.26
C ASN A 921 -20.91 30.59 -6.42
N LYS A 922 -20.52 31.62 -7.17
CA LYS A 922 -19.53 31.52 -8.25
C LYS A 922 -18.10 31.76 -7.75
N PRO A 923 -17.09 31.17 -8.41
CA PRO A 923 -15.68 31.38 -8.09
C PRO A 923 -15.29 32.86 -7.97
N HIS A 924 -14.37 33.17 -7.06
CA HIS A 924 -13.82 34.51 -6.91
C HIS A 924 -13.00 34.92 -8.15
N ALA A 925 -13.29 36.08 -8.75
CA ALA A 925 -12.57 36.53 -9.94
C ALA A 925 -11.14 36.99 -9.61
N ILE A 926 -10.17 36.52 -10.41
CA ILE A 926 -8.75 36.89 -10.36
C ILE A 926 -8.34 37.53 -11.71
N PRO A 927 -7.65 38.68 -11.73
CA PRO A 927 -7.13 39.46 -10.60
C PRO A 927 -8.22 40.08 -9.71
N GLY A 928 -7.98 40.12 -8.40
CA GLY A 928 -8.95 40.60 -7.42
C GLY A 928 -8.53 40.34 -5.98
N LYS A 929 -9.12 41.11 -5.05
CA LYS A 929 -8.96 40.97 -3.60
C LYS A 929 -10.00 40.01 -3.04
N ILE A 930 -9.58 39.09 -2.19
CA ILE A 930 -10.41 38.10 -1.48
C ILE A 930 -10.11 38.21 0.02
N GLU A 931 -11.15 38.21 0.85
CA GLU A 931 -11.02 38.22 2.32
C GLU A 931 -10.84 36.77 2.82
N PHE A 932 -9.97 36.55 3.81
CA PHE A 932 -9.68 35.18 4.29
C PHE A 932 -10.90 34.53 4.96
N GLU A 933 -11.78 35.30 5.59
CA GLU A 933 -13.04 34.80 6.15
C GLU A 933 -14.03 34.32 5.07
N HIS A 934 -13.81 34.67 3.80
CA HIS A 934 -14.57 34.18 2.65
C HIS A 934 -13.99 32.90 2.05
N TYR A 935 -13.33 32.07 2.86
CA TYR A 935 -12.98 30.70 2.47
C TYR A 935 -14.22 29.95 1.99
N ASP A 936 -14.04 28.90 1.21
CA ASP A 936 -15.17 28.22 0.58
C ASP A 936 -16.18 27.66 1.60
N ASN A 937 -17.40 27.46 1.13
CA ASN A 937 -18.35 26.61 1.83
C ASN A 937 -17.98 25.14 1.58
N GLY A 938 -18.25 24.26 2.54
CA GLY A 938 -17.96 22.83 2.43
C GLY A 938 -17.67 22.15 3.77
N GLY A 939 -17.34 22.96 4.78
CA GLY A 939 -17.08 22.48 6.14
C GLY A 939 -15.66 21.97 6.34
N ILE A 940 -15.44 21.45 7.56
CA ILE A 940 -14.15 20.88 7.98
C ILE A 940 -13.77 19.68 7.10
N ASP A 941 -12.47 19.53 6.81
CA ASP A 941 -11.86 18.53 5.91
C ASP A 941 -12.21 18.65 4.42
N ILE A 942 -13.05 19.63 4.05
CA ILE A 942 -13.37 19.94 2.65
C ILE A 942 -12.82 21.32 2.29
N ALA A 943 -13.41 22.39 2.82
CA ALA A 943 -13.05 23.76 2.47
C ALA A 943 -12.04 24.39 3.45
N TYR A 944 -11.91 23.80 4.64
CA TYR A 944 -10.92 24.20 5.64
C TYR A 944 -10.60 23.05 6.60
N TRP A 945 -9.52 23.17 7.35
CA TRP A 945 -9.27 22.39 8.56
C TRP A 945 -8.89 23.32 9.70
N ASP A 946 -9.66 23.26 10.77
CA ASP A 946 -9.42 23.99 12.02
C ASP A 946 -9.32 22.98 13.17
N LYS A 947 -8.24 23.04 13.95
CA LYS A 947 -7.99 22.04 15.00
C LYS A 947 -8.84 22.25 16.23
N LYS A 948 -9.35 23.46 16.44
CA LYS A 948 -10.05 23.82 17.67
C LYS A 948 -11.03 24.95 17.40
N ASN A 949 -12.32 24.62 17.42
CA ASN A 949 -13.37 25.62 17.35
C ASN A 949 -13.31 26.61 18.53
N GLN A 950 -12.84 27.83 18.26
CA GLN A 950 -12.93 28.99 19.12
C GLN A 950 -13.61 30.17 18.41
N ASN A 951 -14.32 29.90 17.31
CA ASN A 951 -15.01 30.92 16.53
C ASN A 951 -16.01 31.66 17.43
N SER A 952 -15.83 32.97 17.52
CA SER A 952 -16.65 33.86 18.36
C SER A 952 -17.33 34.94 17.53
N SER A 953 -17.25 34.82 16.21
CA SER A 953 -17.83 35.74 15.25
C SER A 953 -19.32 35.48 15.05
N THR A 954 -20.06 36.55 14.72
CA THR A 954 -21.42 36.42 14.16
C THR A 954 -21.41 36.12 12.67
N PHE A 955 -20.24 36.21 12.04
CA PHE A 955 -19.98 35.82 10.67
C PHE A 955 -19.59 34.34 10.64
N ARG A 956 -20.38 33.53 9.93
CA ARG A 956 -20.27 32.06 9.88
C ARG A 956 -20.26 31.40 11.26
N PRO A 957 -21.29 31.64 12.10
CA PRO A 957 -21.31 31.16 13.48
C PRO A 957 -21.36 29.63 13.61
N ASP A 958 -21.70 28.93 12.52
CA ASP A 958 -21.82 27.47 12.46
C ASP A 958 -20.54 26.78 11.98
N GLU A 959 -19.48 27.53 11.68
CA GLU A 959 -18.19 27.02 11.16
C GLU A 959 -17.08 27.14 12.21
N MET A 960 -16.07 26.28 12.13
CA MET A 960 -15.03 26.20 13.18
C MET A 960 -13.89 27.20 13.01
N VAL A 961 -13.68 27.76 11.81
CA VAL A 961 -12.57 28.69 11.56
C VAL A 961 -12.63 29.85 12.54
N ASP A 962 -11.54 30.06 13.26
CA ASP A 962 -11.44 31.10 14.27
C ASP A 962 -11.47 32.51 13.66
N ILE A 963 -12.66 33.12 13.62
CA ILE A 963 -12.87 34.48 13.09
C ILE A 963 -13.05 35.48 14.24
N SER A 964 -12.44 36.66 14.10
CA SER A 964 -12.60 37.75 15.05
C SER A 964 -14.05 38.23 15.19
N SER A 965 -14.39 38.80 16.35
CA SER A 965 -15.77 39.19 16.66
C SER A 965 -16.41 40.23 15.73
N ASN A 966 -15.59 40.98 14.96
CA ASN A 966 -16.08 41.91 13.94
C ASN A 966 -16.31 41.24 12.57
N GLY A 967 -15.99 39.95 12.44
CA GLY A 967 -16.20 39.12 11.26
C GLY A 967 -15.16 39.27 10.16
N LYS A 968 -14.00 39.91 10.39
CA LYS A 968 -13.09 40.33 9.32
C LYS A 968 -11.70 39.71 9.29
N ILE A 969 -11.36 38.89 10.28
CA ILE A 969 -9.98 38.45 10.49
C ILE A 969 -10.02 37.00 10.91
N VAL A 970 -9.29 36.15 10.19
CA VAL A 970 -8.94 34.80 10.63
C VAL A 970 -7.78 34.91 11.62
N ARG A 971 -7.96 34.37 12.81
CA ARG A 971 -7.09 34.56 13.97
C ARG A 971 -6.94 33.27 14.75
N ASP A 972 -6.14 33.31 15.82
CA ASP A 972 -5.97 32.18 16.74
C ASP A 972 -5.51 30.86 16.05
N ILE A 973 -4.96 30.96 14.84
CA ILE A 973 -4.44 29.90 13.97
C ILE A 973 -3.52 28.93 14.73
N LYS A 974 -3.63 27.63 14.43
CA LYS A 974 -2.72 26.56 14.86
C LYS A 974 -1.92 25.98 13.69
N SER A 975 -0.77 25.42 14.01
CA SER A 975 0.07 24.70 13.04
C SER A 975 -0.71 23.56 12.39
N GLY A 976 -0.67 23.48 11.06
CA GLY A 976 -1.29 22.42 10.25
C GLY A 976 -2.75 22.65 9.90
N GLU A 977 -3.29 23.83 10.15
CA GLU A 977 -4.60 24.27 9.65
C GLU A 977 -4.51 24.71 8.19
N TRP A 978 -5.63 24.79 7.50
CA TRP A 978 -5.66 25.26 6.11
C TRP A 978 -7.03 25.82 5.72
N LEU A 979 -7.04 26.70 4.72
CA LEU A 979 -8.23 27.33 4.15
C LEU A 979 -8.17 27.23 2.62
N GLU A 980 -9.32 27.02 1.99
CA GLU A 980 -9.43 26.95 0.53
C GLU A 980 -10.40 27.95 -0.08
N PHE A 981 -10.12 28.31 -1.33
CA PHE A 981 -10.85 29.31 -2.09
C PHE A 981 -11.00 28.87 -3.54
N THR A 982 -12.22 28.81 -4.05
CA THR A 982 -12.48 28.54 -5.46
C THR A 982 -12.35 29.85 -6.23
N ILE A 983 -11.35 29.94 -7.10
CA ILE A 983 -11.00 31.15 -7.86
C ILE A 983 -11.20 30.93 -9.37
N HIS A 984 -11.51 32.00 -10.11
CA HIS A 984 -11.53 32.02 -11.57
C HIS A 984 -10.54 33.06 -12.11
N VAL A 985 -9.46 32.57 -12.71
CA VAL A 985 -8.41 33.37 -13.33
C VAL A 985 -8.88 33.77 -14.73
N ALA A 986 -9.18 35.06 -14.91
CA ALA A 986 -9.76 35.59 -16.15
C ALA A 986 -8.82 35.46 -17.35
N GLN A 987 -7.50 35.53 -17.12
CA GLN A 987 -6.47 35.41 -18.17
C GLN A 987 -5.17 34.86 -17.59
N ALA A 988 -4.48 34.02 -18.36
CA ALA A 988 -3.20 33.47 -17.95
C ALA A 988 -2.13 34.57 -17.85
N GLY A 989 -1.21 34.47 -16.89
CA GLY A 989 -0.15 35.46 -16.69
C GLY A 989 0.63 35.26 -15.40
N ASN A 990 1.61 36.14 -15.16
CA ASN A 990 2.33 36.21 -13.89
C ASN A 990 1.61 37.17 -12.94
N TYR A 991 1.32 36.70 -11.73
CA TYR A 991 0.59 37.44 -10.71
C TYR A 991 1.42 37.59 -9.45
N ASP A 992 1.49 38.79 -8.91
CA ASP A 992 1.99 39.02 -7.56
C ASP A 992 0.88 38.67 -6.57
N LEU A 993 1.21 37.86 -5.57
CA LEU A 993 0.32 37.54 -4.46
C LEU A 993 0.67 38.43 -3.26
N GLU A 994 -0.23 39.33 -2.92
CA GLU A 994 -0.16 40.13 -1.70
C GLU A 994 -1.02 39.51 -0.60
N VAL A 995 -0.50 39.49 0.63
CA VAL A 995 -1.22 39.04 1.81
C VAL A 995 -1.22 40.15 2.86
N THR A 996 -2.40 40.46 3.39
CA THR A 996 -2.60 41.36 4.53
C THR A 996 -2.69 40.53 5.80
N HIS A 997 -1.69 40.69 6.67
CA HIS A 997 -1.54 39.86 7.87
C HIS A 997 -1.05 40.68 9.06
N GLN A 998 -1.10 40.05 10.24
CA GLN A 998 -0.42 40.50 11.43
C GLN A 998 0.42 39.35 11.99
N THR A 999 1.72 39.55 12.21
CA THR A 999 2.61 38.53 12.78
C THR A 999 3.20 39.00 14.12
N ARG A 1000 3.07 38.19 15.18
CA ARG A 1000 3.37 38.61 16.57
C ARG A 1000 4.56 37.90 17.22
N ARG A 1001 5.07 36.83 16.58
CA ARG A 1001 6.13 35.99 17.14
C ARG A 1001 7.50 36.37 16.57
N SER A 1002 8.53 36.18 17.41
CA SER A 1002 9.95 36.31 17.09
C SER A 1002 10.72 35.20 17.81
N PRO A 1003 11.74 34.55 17.21
CA PRO A 1003 12.26 34.78 15.86
C PRO A 1003 11.27 34.39 14.75
N ALA A 1004 11.59 34.78 13.51
CA ALA A 1004 10.78 34.49 12.32
C ALA A 1004 10.62 32.97 12.11
N PHE A 1005 9.49 32.55 11.56
CA PHE A 1005 9.07 31.15 11.43
C PHE A 1005 8.21 31.00 10.17
N LYS A 1006 8.07 29.78 9.66
CA LYS A 1006 7.30 29.49 8.45
C LYS A 1006 5.81 29.56 8.74
N GLN A 1007 5.04 30.24 7.88
CA GLN A 1007 3.64 30.58 8.13
C GLN A 1007 2.71 30.07 7.04
N LEU A 1008 3.05 30.22 5.75
CA LEU A 1008 2.14 29.89 4.65
C LEU A 1008 2.81 28.97 3.60
N THR A 1009 2.03 28.05 3.07
CA THR A 1009 2.24 27.42 1.76
C THR A 1009 0.97 27.62 0.93
N VAL A 1010 1.10 28.02 -0.33
CA VAL A 1010 0.01 28.30 -1.26
C VAL A 1010 0.04 27.27 -2.40
N SER A 1011 -1.07 26.60 -2.67
CA SER A 1011 -1.13 25.48 -3.62
C SER A 1011 -2.47 25.37 -4.35
N PHE A 1012 -2.48 24.66 -5.47
CA PHE A 1012 -3.67 24.04 -6.06
C PHE A 1012 -3.67 22.55 -5.72
N PRO A 1013 -4.35 22.13 -4.64
CA PRO A 1013 -4.25 20.77 -4.13
C PRO A 1013 -4.80 19.72 -5.11
N ASP A 1014 -5.91 20.03 -5.80
CA ASP A 1014 -6.54 19.12 -6.77
C ASP A 1014 -5.67 18.87 -8.02
N GLU A 1015 -4.79 19.82 -8.33
CA GLU A 1015 -3.86 19.73 -9.45
C GLU A 1015 -2.48 19.22 -8.99
N ASN A 1016 -2.30 18.98 -7.69
CA ASN A 1016 -1.01 18.67 -7.06
C ASN A 1016 0.09 19.69 -7.39
N ILE A 1017 -0.27 20.98 -7.44
CA ILE A 1017 0.66 22.09 -7.73
C ILE A 1017 0.92 22.89 -6.46
N THR A 1018 2.18 23.09 -6.10
CA THR A 1018 2.58 24.08 -5.08
C THR A 1018 3.02 25.36 -5.76
N LEU A 1019 2.35 26.48 -5.46
CA LEU A 1019 2.64 27.80 -6.05
C LEU A 1019 3.74 28.53 -5.27
N LEU A 1020 3.62 28.57 -3.94
CA LEU A 1020 4.58 29.16 -3.01
C LEU A 1020 4.70 28.26 -1.78
N SER A 1021 5.89 28.09 -1.21
CA SER A 1021 6.09 27.23 -0.04
C SER A 1021 6.92 27.90 1.05
N ASP A 1022 6.68 27.50 2.29
CA ASP A 1022 7.49 27.87 3.45
C ASP A 1022 7.66 29.39 3.65
N ILE A 1023 6.63 30.16 3.30
CA ILE A 1023 6.65 31.63 3.37
C ILE A 1023 6.78 32.09 4.81
N ILE A 1024 7.69 33.03 5.03
CA ILE A 1024 7.91 33.72 6.30
C ILE A 1024 7.41 35.16 6.13
N LEU A 1025 6.43 35.55 6.92
CA LEU A 1025 5.83 36.88 6.90
C LEU A 1025 6.58 37.82 7.85
N THR A 1026 6.56 39.12 7.55
CA THR A 1026 7.25 40.15 8.33
C THR A 1026 6.63 40.31 9.73
N ASN A 1027 7.44 40.33 10.78
CA ASN A 1027 6.95 40.59 12.14
C ASN A 1027 6.41 42.04 12.26
N THR A 1028 5.11 42.20 12.54
CA THR A 1028 4.43 43.50 12.67
C THR A 1028 4.11 43.88 14.12
N GLY A 1029 4.29 42.95 15.06
CA GLY A 1029 3.92 43.11 16.46
C GLY A 1029 2.39 43.06 16.71
N SER A 1030 1.97 43.52 17.89
CA SER A 1030 0.57 43.49 18.30
C SER A 1030 -0.16 44.78 17.92
N GLY A 1031 -1.15 44.70 17.02
CA GLY A 1031 -2.10 45.76 16.67
C GLY A 1031 -1.95 46.32 15.25
N ASN A 1032 -0.91 45.91 14.51
CA ASN A 1032 -0.62 46.43 13.16
C ASN A 1032 -0.75 45.32 12.11
N TYR A 1033 -1.53 45.59 11.07
CA TYR A 1033 -1.59 44.76 9.87
C TYR A 1033 -0.68 45.35 8.78
N LEU A 1034 -0.02 44.46 8.06
CA LEU A 1034 0.84 44.78 6.92
C LEU A 1034 0.33 44.02 5.70
N THR A 1035 0.16 44.72 4.59
CA THR A 1035 0.05 44.10 3.27
C THR A 1035 1.45 44.03 2.67
N GLU A 1036 1.91 42.81 2.36
CA GLU A 1036 3.17 42.61 1.65
C GLU A 1036 3.04 41.56 0.56
N THR A 1037 3.81 41.73 -0.51
CA THR A 1037 3.94 40.75 -1.58
C THR A 1037 4.75 39.56 -1.08
N ILE A 1038 4.14 38.38 -1.06
CA ILE A 1038 4.77 37.16 -0.53
C ILE A 1038 5.44 36.31 -1.62
N GLY A 1039 5.15 36.62 -2.89
CA GLY A 1039 5.76 35.97 -4.05
C GLY A 1039 5.00 36.29 -5.34
N SER A 1040 5.58 35.90 -6.47
CA SER A 1040 4.96 35.99 -7.79
C SER A 1040 4.74 34.57 -8.33
N VAL A 1041 3.58 34.32 -8.93
CA VAL A 1041 3.16 32.98 -9.40
C VAL A 1041 2.61 33.06 -10.81
N ASP A 1042 2.84 32.03 -11.61
CA ASP A 1042 2.22 31.89 -12.92
C ASP A 1042 0.89 31.18 -12.79
N LEU A 1043 -0.19 31.84 -13.21
CA LEU A 1043 -1.55 31.29 -13.20
C LEU A 1043 -2.04 31.05 -14.62
N GLU A 1044 -2.66 29.90 -14.86
CA GLU A 1044 -3.39 29.62 -16.10
C GLU A 1044 -4.80 30.23 -16.04
N ALA A 1045 -5.40 30.50 -17.20
CA ALA A 1045 -6.80 30.94 -17.25
C ALA A 1045 -7.72 29.75 -16.95
N GLY A 1046 -8.71 29.93 -16.09
CA GLY A 1046 -9.60 28.85 -15.69
C GLY A 1046 -10.05 28.95 -14.24
N THR A 1047 -10.78 27.94 -13.78
CA THR A 1047 -11.21 27.82 -12.39
C THR A 1047 -10.24 26.89 -11.65
N HIS A 1048 -9.82 27.29 -10.46
CA HIS A 1048 -8.86 26.56 -9.61
C HIS A 1048 -9.32 26.58 -8.16
N VAL A 1049 -8.99 25.54 -7.38
CA VAL A 1049 -9.11 25.56 -5.92
C VAL A 1049 -7.77 25.97 -5.33
N LEU A 1050 -7.72 27.11 -4.64
CA LEU A 1050 -6.53 27.67 -4.03
C LEU A 1050 -6.51 27.34 -2.53
N ARG A 1051 -5.48 26.64 -2.05
CA ARG A 1051 -5.27 26.36 -0.63
C ARG A 1051 -4.17 27.22 -0.03
N PHE A 1052 -4.46 27.84 1.11
CA PHE A 1052 -3.47 28.36 2.05
C PHE A 1052 -3.28 27.39 3.21
N SER A 1053 -2.12 26.73 3.26
CA SER A 1053 -1.72 25.89 4.39
C SER A 1053 -1.02 26.73 5.45
N LEU A 1054 -1.54 26.69 6.67
CA LEU A 1054 -1.12 27.48 7.83
C LEU A 1054 -0.12 26.66 8.65
N LEU A 1055 1.17 26.94 8.48
CA LEU A 1055 2.26 26.06 8.91
C LEU A 1055 2.55 26.13 10.42
N ASP A 1056 2.25 27.26 11.07
CA ASP A 1056 2.51 27.50 12.50
C ASP A 1056 1.47 28.49 13.08
N TYR A 1057 1.56 28.85 14.35
CA TYR A 1057 0.65 29.78 15.04
C TYR A 1057 1.27 31.15 15.29
N GLY A 1058 0.47 32.13 15.73
CA GLY A 1058 0.96 33.43 16.21
C GLY A 1058 0.97 34.54 15.15
N PHE A 1059 0.15 34.37 14.11
CA PHE A 1059 -0.21 35.39 13.14
C PHE A 1059 -1.72 35.34 12.87
N ASP A 1060 -2.25 36.41 12.31
CA ASP A 1060 -3.65 36.54 11.86
C ASP A 1060 -3.66 36.98 10.40
N LEU A 1061 -4.73 36.64 9.68
CA LEU A 1061 -4.92 36.92 8.26
C LEU A 1061 -6.20 37.74 8.05
N ASP A 1062 -6.12 38.77 7.20
CA ASP A 1062 -7.24 39.64 6.83
C ASP A 1062 -7.65 39.33 5.39
N SER A 1063 -6.74 39.56 4.44
CA SER A 1063 -7.05 39.40 3.02
C SER A 1063 -5.86 39.01 2.17
N PHE A 1064 -6.11 38.57 0.94
CA PHE A 1064 -5.10 38.41 -0.08
C PHE A 1064 -5.58 38.97 -1.42
N GLU A 1065 -4.64 39.37 -2.28
CA GLU A 1065 -4.94 39.92 -3.59
C GLU A 1065 -3.93 39.38 -4.61
N PHE A 1066 -4.44 38.85 -5.72
CA PHE A 1066 -3.62 38.57 -6.89
C PHE A 1066 -3.66 39.77 -7.82
N LYS A 1067 -2.50 40.39 -8.05
CA LYS A 1067 -2.32 41.48 -9.00
C LYS A 1067 -1.60 40.95 -10.21
N LEU A 1068 -2.22 41.07 -11.38
CA LEU A 1068 -1.54 40.73 -12.63
C LEU A 1068 -0.32 41.64 -12.79
N ASN A 1069 0.87 41.05 -12.67
CA ASN A 1069 2.14 41.73 -12.81
C ASN A 1069 2.48 41.88 -14.30
N SER A 1070 2.43 40.76 -15.04
CA SER A 1070 2.64 40.78 -16.48
C SER A 1070 1.86 39.71 -17.25
N LEU A 1071 1.41 40.08 -18.45
CA LEU A 1071 0.87 39.14 -19.45
C LEU A 1071 1.99 38.26 -20.06
N SER A 1072 3.25 38.67 -19.90
CA SER A 1072 4.40 37.81 -20.15
C SER A 1072 4.62 36.92 -18.94
N LEU A 1073 4.80 35.61 -19.15
CA LEU A 1073 5.48 34.76 -18.18
C LEU A 1073 6.86 35.38 -17.90
N SER A 1074 7.26 35.50 -16.63
CA SER A 1074 8.47 36.25 -16.27
C SER A 1074 9.73 35.63 -16.92
N ASP A 1075 10.62 36.48 -17.43
CA ASP A 1075 11.95 36.06 -17.93
C ASP A 1075 12.85 35.54 -16.78
N ASP A 1076 12.45 35.72 -15.52
CA ASP A 1076 13.24 35.38 -14.33
C ASP A 1076 13.11 33.89 -13.89
N ILE A 1077 12.24 33.09 -14.53
CA ILE A 1077 12.23 31.61 -14.46
C ILE A 1077 12.91 30.99 -15.70
N VAL A 1078 13.59 31.78 -16.54
CA VAL A 1078 14.38 31.24 -17.67
C VAL A 1078 15.69 30.63 -17.14
N LYS A 1079 15.60 29.41 -16.59
CA LYS A 1079 16.75 28.52 -16.52
C LYS A 1079 17.01 27.93 -17.91
N ASP A 1080 18.11 28.41 -18.48
CA ASP A 1080 18.85 27.76 -19.55
C ASP A 1080 18.11 27.66 -20.91
N GLN A 1081 18.12 28.77 -21.67
CA GLN A 1081 17.73 28.82 -23.10
C GLN A 1081 18.42 27.75 -23.96
N SER A 1082 19.45 27.05 -23.47
CA SER A 1082 20.12 25.97 -24.19
C SER A 1082 19.33 24.65 -24.22
N LYS A 1083 18.29 24.48 -23.39
CA LYS A 1083 17.51 23.24 -23.27
C LYS A 1083 16.31 23.15 -24.22
N LEU A 1084 15.51 24.21 -24.38
CA LEU A 1084 14.39 24.22 -25.34
C LEU A 1084 14.86 24.74 -26.70
N LEU A 1085 14.75 23.90 -27.73
CA LEU A 1085 15.08 24.21 -29.12
C LEU A 1085 13.79 24.29 -29.94
N VAL A 1086 13.65 25.33 -30.75
CA VAL A 1086 12.57 25.46 -31.73
C VAL A 1086 13.19 25.77 -33.07
N TYR A 1087 13.11 24.85 -34.04
CA TYR A 1087 13.80 24.98 -35.32
C TYR A 1087 13.07 24.30 -36.49
N PRO A 1088 13.12 24.86 -37.72
CA PRO A 1088 13.65 26.18 -38.02
C PRO A 1088 12.80 27.29 -37.39
N ASN A 1089 13.44 28.37 -36.98
CA ASN A 1089 12.79 29.55 -36.42
C ASN A 1089 13.56 30.80 -36.88
N PRO A 1090 13.04 31.61 -37.81
CA PRO A 1090 11.66 31.57 -38.35
C PRO A 1090 11.33 30.34 -39.21
N THR A 1091 10.03 30.02 -39.32
CA THR A 1091 9.49 28.95 -40.19
C THR A 1091 8.37 29.45 -41.13
N THR A 1092 8.09 28.73 -42.21
CA THR A 1092 6.93 28.93 -43.10
C THR A 1092 6.00 27.71 -43.21
N ASN A 1093 6.48 26.50 -42.92
CA ASN A 1093 5.74 25.25 -43.19
C ASN A 1093 5.56 24.41 -41.92
N SER A 1094 6.64 24.08 -41.23
CA SER A 1094 6.62 23.32 -39.98
C SER A 1094 7.84 23.63 -39.12
N PHE A 1095 7.77 23.32 -37.83
CA PHE A 1095 8.86 23.53 -36.89
C PHE A 1095 8.93 22.38 -35.88
N THR A 1096 10.14 22.06 -35.46
CA THR A 1096 10.42 21.07 -34.43
C THR A 1096 10.66 21.79 -33.11
N ILE A 1097 9.89 21.39 -32.10
CA ILE A 1097 10.14 21.71 -30.69
C ILE A 1097 10.93 20.55 -30.11
N LYS A 1098 12.02 20.82 -29.39
CA LYS A 1098 12.83 19.80 -28.71
C LYS A 1098 13.33 20.30 -27.37
N LEU A 1099 13.10 19.54 -26.31
CA LEU A 1099 13.61 19.81 -24.96
C LEU A 1099 14.78 18.86 -24.70
N LYS A 1100 15.95 19.40 -24.34
CA LYS A 1100 17.15 18.60 -24.03
C LYS A 1100 17.08 18.09 -22.61
N ASN A 1101 17.38 16.80 -22.46
CA ASN A 1101 17.55 16.12 -21.17
C ASN A 1101 16.30 16.18 -20.25
N ALA A 1102 15.12 16.39 -20.83
CA ALA A 1102 13.83 16.36 -20.16
C ALA A 1102 12.72 16.07 -21.18
N VAL A 1103 11.59 15.57 -20.71
CA VAL A 1103 10.34 15.40 -21.47
C VAL A 1103 9.30 16.36 -20.91
N TRP A 1104 8.49 16.95 -21.77
CA TRP A 1104 7.35 17.74 -21.33
C TRP A 1104 6.13 16.85 -21.19
N ASN A 1105 5.26 17.14 -20.22
CA ASN A 1105 3.90 16.59 -20.15
C ASN A 1105 2.86 17.58 -20.67
N LYS A 1106 3.24 18.86 -20.84
CA LYS A 1106 2.36 19.90 -21.36
C LYS A 1106 3.15 20.81 -22.29
N LEU A 1107 2.69 20.96 -23.51
CA LEU A 1107 3.20 21.92 -24.50
C LEU A 1107 2.05 22.76 -25.00
N ARG A 1108 2.25 24.06 -25.04
CA ARG A 1108 1.32 25.07 -25.51
C ARG A 1108 2.02 26.04 -26.42
N ILE A 1109 1.33 26.54 -27.43
CA ILE A 1109 1.80 27.63 -28.26
C ILE A 1109 0.78 28.74 -28.17
N TYR A 1110 1.22 29.92 -27.78
CA TYR A 1110 0.40 31.12 -27.68
C TYR A 1110 0.77 32.12 -28.76
N ASN A 1111 -0.21 32.86 -29.28
CA ASN A 1111 0.08 34.02 -30.10
C ASN A 1111 0.52 35.22 -29.23
N ALA A 1112 0.92 36.33 -29.87
CA ALA A 1112 1.37 37.54 -29.16
C ALA A 1112 0.29 38.22 -28.26
N LEU A 1113 -0.97 37.79 -28.33
CA LEU A 1113 -2.07 38.26 -27.47
C LEU A 1113 -2.36 37.28 -26.31
N GLY A 1114 -1.55 36.23 -26.12
CA GLY A 1114 -1.76 35.22 -25.08
C GLY A 1114 -2.82 34.17 -25.40
N VAL A 1115 -3.38 34.18 -26.62
CA VAL A 1115 -4.38 33.19 -27.04
C VAL A 1115 -3.67 31.91 -27.46
N GLU A 1116 -4.09 30.78 -26.88
CA GLU A 1116 -3.60 29.45 -27.24
C GLU A 1116 -3.97 29.13 -28.69
N VAL A 1117 -2.99 28.70 -29.48
CA VAL A 1117 -3.16 28.30 -30.88
C VAL A 1117 -2.78 26.84 -31.15
N TYR A 1118 -2.13 26.18 -30.19
CA TYR A 1118 -1.77 24.77 -30.26
C TYR A 1118 -1.51 24.21 -28.87
N ALA A 1119 -1.91 22.96 -28.65
CA ALA A 1119 -1.66 22.22 -27.43
C ALA A 1119 -1.22 20.78 -27.72
N ASN A 1120 -0.35 20.26 -26.87
CA ASN A 1120 0.02 18.87 -26.86
C ASN A 1120 0.32 18.42 -25.41
N ASN A 1121 -0.44 17.47 -24.89
CA ASN A 1121 -0.27 16.89 -23.55
C ASN A 1121 0.45 15.54 -23.56
N ALA A 1122 0.99 15.11 -24.71
CA ALA A 1122 1.70 13.85 -24.79
C ALA A 1122 3.09 14.00 -24.18
N VAL A 1123 3.49 13.02 -23.37
CA VAL A 1123 4.83 12.97 -22.77
C VAL A 1123 5.84 12.69 -23.87
N GLN A 1124 6.63 13.70 -24.22
CA GLN A 1124 7.65 13.59 -25.27
C GLN A 1124 8.71 14.69 -25.08
N ASN A 1125 9.86 14.55 -25.74
CA ASN A 1125 10.92 15.57 -25.72
C ASN A 1125 11.15 16.21 -27.08
N THR A 1126 10.45 15.76 -28.12
CA THR A 1126 10.56 16.27 -29.49
C THR A 1126 9.20 16.18 -30.17
N LEU A 1127 8.77 17.24 -30.86
CA LEU A 1127 7.52 17.28 -31.61
C LEU A 1127 7.68 18.15 -32.86
N ASN A 1128 7.20 17.66 -34.00
CA ASN A 1128 7.13 18.44 -35.23
C ASN A 1128 5.69 18.96 -35.43
N VAL A 1129 5.55 20.27 -35.56
CA VAL A 1129 4.26 20.94 -35.69
C VAL A 1129 4.14 21.54 -37.09
N SER A 1130 3.13 21.12 -37.84
CA SER A 1130 2.78 21.68 -39.14
C SER A 1130 1.98 22.98 -38.98
N VAL A 1131 2.47 24.07 -39.56
CA VAL A 1131 1.81 25.39 -39.53
C VAL A 1131 0.44 25.33 -40.21
N LYS A 1132 0.37 24.65 -41.37
CA LYS A 1132 -0.85 24.56 -42.19
C LYS A 1132 -1.91 23.67 -41.56
N GLU A 1133 -1.54 22.51 -41.04
CA GLU A 1133 -2.51 21.57 -40.42
C GLU A 1133 -3.10 22.14 -39.14
N ASN A 1134 -2.34 22.97 -38.42
CA ASN A 1134 -2.77 23.59 -37.16
C ASN A 1134 -3.27 25.03 -37.33
N ASN A 1135 -3.51 25.51 -38.56
CA ASN A 1135 -4.02 26.86 -38.86
C ASN A 1135 -3.23 28.02 -38.18
N ILE A 1136 -1.93 27.84 -37.96
CA ILE A 1136 -1.06 28.86 -37.36
C ILE A 1136 -0.76 29.92 -38.43
N LYS A 1137 -1.17 31.17 -38.22
CA LYS A 1137 -0.98 32.27 -39.19
C LYS A 1137 0.43 32.87 -39.11
N SER A 1138 0.80 33.69 -40.09
CA SER A 1138 2.03 34.48 -40.01
C SER A 1138 2.00 35.40 -38.78
N GLY A 1139 3.01 35.34 -37.92
CA GLY A 1139 3.06 36.09 -36.67
C GLY A 1139 4.15 35.66 -35.71
N LEU A 1140 4.19 36.35 -34.56
CA LEU A 1140 5.04 35.99 -33.41
C LEU A 1140 4.22 35.13 -32.43
N TYR A 1141 4.84 34.04 -31.99
CA TYR A 1141 4.28 33.04 -31.09
C TYR A 1141 5.26 32.71 -29.96
N PHE A 1142 4.75 32.09 -28.90
CA PHE A 1142 5.53 31.59 -27.77
C PHE A 1142 5.21 30.12 -27.54
N VAL A 1143 6.22 29.27 -27.68
CA VAL A 1143 6.16 27.86 -27.30
C VAL A 1143 6.44 27.79 -25.81
N VAL A 1144 5.48 27.33 -25.03
CA VAL A 1144 5.58 27.12 -23.59
C VAL A 1144 5.47 25.62 -23.34
N ILE A 1145 6.43 25.04 -22.65
CA ILE A 1145 6.38 23.64 -22.24
C ILE A 1145 6.58 23.55 -20.74
N ARG A 1146 5.88 22.61 -20.09
CA ARG A 1146 6.09 22.23 -18.70
C ARG A 1146 6.65 20.82 -18.68
N ASP A 1147 7.79 20.64 -18.03
CA ASP A 1147 8.34 19.31 -17.80
C ASP A 1147 7.58 18.57 -16.70
N GLN A 1148 7.90 17.29 -16.54
CA GLN A 1148 7.25 16.43 -15.54
C GLN A 1148 7.57 16.85 -14.10
N GLN A 1149 8.54 17.72 -13.89
CA GLN A 1149 8.92 18.30 -12.60
C GLN A 1149 8.14 19.59 -12.31
N GLY A 1150 7.31 20.05 -13.24
CA GLY A 1150 6.56 21.29 -13.14
C GLY A 1150 7.34 22.53 -13.58
N GLU A 1151 8.59 22.37 -14.03
CA GLU A 1151 9.42 23.47 -14.51
C GLU A 1151 8.97 23.89 -15.92
N GLN A 1152 8.89 25.19 -16.14
CA GLN A 1152 8.34 25.77 -17.35
C GLN A 1152 9.44 26.38 -18.24
N TYR A 1153 9.48 25.99 -19.50
CA TYR A 1153 10.39 26.53 -20.51
C TYR A 1153 9.61 27.26 -21.59
N THR A 1154 10.08 28.43 -22.00
CA THR A 1154 9.44 29.23 -23.06
C THR A 1154 10.42 29.60 -24.16
N GLN A 1155 10.01 29.48 -25.43
CA GLN A 1155 10.79 29.95 -26.58
C GLN A 1155 9.92 30.68 -27.60
N LYS A 1156 10.41 31.82 -28.11
CA LYS A 1156 9.78 32.55 -29.22
C LYS A 1156 9.77 31.70 -30.49
N LEU A 1157 8.70 31.79 -31.27
CA LEU A 1157 8.54 31.19 -32.59
C LEU A 1157 8.05 32.26 -33.57
N ILE A 1158 8.71 32.41 -34.71
CA ILE A 1158 8.31 33.31 -35.78
C ILE A 1158 7.80 32.48 -36.95
N VAL A 1159 6.52 32.63 -37.29
CA VAL A 1159 5.90 32.05 -38.48
C VAL A 1159 5.78 33.16 -39.53
N LYS A 1160 6.31 32.93 -40.74
CA LYS A 1160 6.34 33.91 -41.84
C LYS A 1160 5.17 33.76 -42.80
#